data_AF-A0A4Q2X3Z4-F1
#
_entry.id   AF-A0A4Q2X3Z4-F1
#
_cell.length_a   1.000
_cell.length_b   1.000
_cell.length_c   1.000
_cell.angle_alpha   90.00
_cell.angle_beta   90.00
_cell.angle_gamma   90.00
#
_symmetry.space_group_name_H-M   'P 1'
#
loop_
_entity.id
_entity.type
_entity.pdbx_description
1 polymer ?
#
loop_
_entity_poly.entity_id
_entity_poly.type
_entity_poly.pdbx_seq_one_letter_code
_entity_poly.pdbx_strand_id
1 'polypeptide(L)'
;FGLPNDHDGDGLPDHWEQQIVDADGLDGIVSIADVLPGDDFDGDTLTNLQEYRINTNPVVANDPQDLDGDGLQDSWETTYFSTIFVHDGNDDPDGDGLTNEQEETLGLNPTVFNDSNDTDHDGLPDDWELAVVNADGADGITTVRDVLPEADYDGDGATNSAEYAAGTSPVDAGSLPGDGDSDGLPDDWELKNFLNLLQTATGDPDGDGADNAAERRAGTDPNDPTWHPGVPPDATRPDGLMVDLLALPHLTTLPDKSPEFAWIYQPSRRGDRQSAYRIIVATTPLLAGAGTGDGWDSGKVTSGQSVNVEHGGTALATGGKYWWRVRTWDAAGKASGWSAAQAFTIAATAPQSGARSVYKSSANDASGFDWAGRYQPSFGSVVPPVVLAQKGSGNYFVDFGRDGFGYLTVRLNGSYAGQLMTVKFSEHATGQSVVDAGGSTTNPDTTQTVVALQNGDVTYKIRTPDVSGNGVHIDGWAGGVVTPFRYVELLNCPPVTKRDIRQQVLHVPFSEKAAGFRSSDATLDAVWEMCRYSMKATSFAGVYVDGDRERLPYEADAYINQLGHYYTDREFTTARYSYEWLLDHSTWPTEWKLHFPLMAWADYLYTGNAEALAANYNRIVSHVSQYHPSVRADGVLSHSTNNIVDWPAGERDGYVLTAENTVVNAFCYKSWRILADMAGVLGKTADQASFTSRANLLEANFNSVFWNGAQYKDGATTAHVSAHANFFPLALGLTPPDKRAALEFIKTRKMACSVYGAQYLLEALFDGGEADYAIGLMKDRSTTYDRHWWNMIAKGSTIAMEAWGNNHKPNQDWNHAWGAVPANIIPRYVLGLQPLTPGFATAQVKPQLGTGDGVNGLTNVSGIIPTIRGPVEISVENGPAHFRMTLETPGNMTTRVLVPTKGLANAGLIVDGARMTAPVVDGYLVLENLPAGRHAIRLSGGTPDPAALLETWRTSVFGDDAGNPAIAGDGLDPDGDGITNRDEFIANTDPLDAADHFVTKVFSTTGPGEPFHMTIPGKPGRRYLLERSVSMAAASWSVVRVPAVPAQEGDLVLQDEEPPAPKAFYRARVELP
;
A
#
# COMPACT_ATOMS: atom_id res chain seq x y z
N PHE A 1 -15.38 77.55 34.15
CA PHE A 1 -15.60 78.76 33.33
C PHE A 1 -16.50 78.31 32.20
N GLY A 2 -17.69 78.92 32.02
CA GLY A 2 -18.61 78.51 30.96
C GLY A 2 -17.95 78.62 29.60
N LEU A 3 -18.24 77.66 28.70
CA LEU A 3 -17.72 77.68 27.34
C LEU A 3 -18.27 78.94 26.63
N PRO A 4 -17.46 79.63 25.81
CA PRO A 4 -17.95 80.77 25.04
C PRO A 4 -18.91 80.28 23.95
N ASN A 5 -20.12 80.84 23.93
CA ASN A 5 -21.23 80.47 23.02
C ASN A 5 -21.76 79.05 23.26
N ASP A 6 -22.22 78.79 24.48
CA ASP A 6 -22.99 77.61 24.91
C ASP A 6 -24.30 78.19 25.48
N HIS A 7 -25.34 78.30 24.64
CA HIS A 7 -26.55 79.06 24.95
C HIS A 7 -27.51 78.36 25.90
N ASP A 8 -27.55 77.03 25.90
CA ASP A 8 -28.41 76.24 26.77
C ASP A 8 -27.69 75.70 28.02
N GLY A 9 -26.37 75.83 28.07
CA GLY A 9 -25.54 75.62 29.26
C GLY A 9 -25.29 74.14 29.55
N ASP A 10 -25.36 73.28 28.53
CA ASP A 10 -25.25 71.84 28.67
C ASP A 10 -23.80 71.31 28.61
N GLY A 11 -22.86 72.18 28.22
CA GLY A 11 -21.44 71.87 28.12
C GLY A 11 -20.94 71.59 26.71
N LEU A 12 -21.78 71.73 25.69
CA LEU A 12 -21.40 71.81 24.28
C LEU A 12 -21.47 73.26 23.78
N PRO A 13 -20.60 73.71 22.87
CA PRO A 13 -20.74 75.03 22.26
C PRO A 13 -21.69 75.01 21.05
N ASP A 14 -22.46 76.09 20.86
CA ASP A 14 -23.49 76.22 19.81
C ASP A 14 -22.97 75.88 18.40
N HIS A 15 -21.72 76.23 18.09
CA HIS A 15 -21.13 76.00 16.76
C HIS A 15 -20.83 74.52 16.48
N TRP A 16 -20.68 73.73 17.54
CA TRP A 16 -20.43 72.30 17.48
C TRP A 16 -21.77 71.57 17.37
N GLU A 17 -22.75 71.92 18.21
CA GLU A 17 -24.12 71.40 18.13
C GLU A 17 -24.79 71.73 16.78
N GLN A 18 -24.47 72.89 16.19
CA GLN A 18 -24.98 73.27 14.88
C GLN A 18 -24.54 72.31 13.77
N GLN A 19 -23.42 71.58 13.93
CA GLN A 19 -22.97 70.60 12.94
C GLN A 19 -23.88 69.37 12.88
N ILE A 20 -24.35 68.93 14.06
CA ILE A 20 -25.32 67.84 14.19
C ILE A 20 -26.69 68.29 13.65
N VAL A 21 -27.13 69.50 14.00
CA VAL A 21 -28.39 70.08 13.47
C VAL A 21 -28.35 70.22 11.94
N ASP A 22 -27.20 70.56 11.36
CA ASP A 22 -27.05 70.75 9.91
C ASP A 22 -26.94 69.43 9.13
N ALA A 23 -26.64 68.31 9.79
CA ALA A 23 -26.44 67.00 9.16
C ALA A 23 -27.74 66.18 8.91
N ASP A 24 -28.91 66.73 9.28
CA ASP A 24 -30.23 66.07 9.37
C ASP A 24 -30.54 65.02 8.29
N GLY A 25 -30.84 63.81 8.78
CA GLY A 25 -31.28 62.68 7.99
C GLY A 25 -32.10 61.65 8.78
N LEU A 26 -33.14 62.07 9.53
CA LEU A 26 -34.34 61.29 9.98
C LEU A 26 -34.67 61.22 11.49
N ASP A 27 -34.04 61.99 12.38
CA ASP A 27 -34.17 61.80 13.85
C ASP A 27 -34.87 62.92 14.64
N GLY A 28 -35.19 64.06 14.01
CA GLY A 28 -36.05 65.09 14.63
C GLY A 28 -35.32 66.11 15.51
N ILE A 29 -33.99 66.19 15.41
CA ILE A 29 -33.15 67.25 15.96
C ILE A 29 -33.31 68.50 15.06
N VAL A 30 -33.93 69.57 15.56
CA VAL A 30 -34.27 70.77 14.74
C VAL A 30 -33.68 72.08 15.26
N SER A 31 -32.99 72.03 16.41
CA SER A 31 -32.30 73.15 17.03
C SER A 31 -31.14 72.65 17.89
N ILE A 32 -30.17 73.52 18.18
CA ILE A 32 -29.02 73.18 19.04
C ILE A 32 -29.48 72.63 20.40
N ALA A 33 -30.58 73.15 20.96
CA ALA A 33 -31.17 72.67 22.21
C ALA A 33 -31.74 71.23 22.18
N ASP A 34 -31.82 70.61 21.01
CA ASP A 34 -32.20 69.20 20.84
C ASP A 34 -30.98 68.26 20.85
N VAL A 35 -29.75 68.79 20.74
CA VAL A 35 -28.51 68.03 20.78
C VAL A 35 -28.13 67.78 22.23
N LEU A 36 -28.26 66.55 22.72
CA LEU A 36 -27.89 66.23 24.10
C LEU A 36 -26.43 65.80 24.20
N PRO A 37 -25.66 66.24 25.22
CA PRO A 37 -24.25 65.88 25.39
C PRO A 37 -24.01 64.38 25.62
N GLY A 38 -25.04 63.67 26.07
CA GLY A 38 -25.00 62.23 26.34
C GLY A 38 -25.53 61.34 25.22
N ASP A 39 -26.02 61.93 24.12
CA ASP A 39 -26.45 61.17 22.95
C ASP A 39 -25.25 60.85 22.05
N ASP A 40 -25.35 59.77 21.29
CA ASP A 40 -24.36 59.30 20.29
C ASP A 40 -25.05 59.40 18.92
N PHE A 41 -24.70 60.45 18.15
CA PHE A 41 -25.45 60.81 16.95
C PHE A 41 -25.12 59.90 15.75
N ASP A 42 -23.86 59.53 15.57
CA ASP A 42 -23.42 58.75 14.41
C ASP A 42 -23.30 57.24 14.69
N GLY A 43 -23.45 56.82 15.95
CA GLY A 43 -23.60 55.44 16.37
C GLY A 43 -22.27 54.70 16.53
N ASP A 44 -21.16 55.42 16.75
CA ASP A 44 -19.83 54.85 16.95
C ASP A 44 -19.44 54.61 18.41
N THR A 45 -20.41 54.74 19.33
CA THR A 45 -20.35 54.54 20.79
C THR A 45 -19.81 55.71 21.60
N LEU A 46 -19.33 56.79 20.98
CA LEU A 46 -18.96 58.02 21.68
C LEU A 46 -20.15 58.96 21.83
N THR A 47 -20.32 59.59 23.00
CA THR A 47 -21.32 60.63 23.15
C THR A 47 -20.83 61.94 22.55
N ASN A 48 -21.77 62.78 22.13
CA ASN A 48 -21.52 64.12 21.60
C ASN A 48 -20.51 64.94 22.46
N LEU A 49 -20.63 64.86 23.79
CA LEU A 49 -19.71 65.52 24.72
C LEU A 49 -18.30 64.91 24.73
N GLN A 50 -18.18 63.61 24.55
CA GLN A 50 -16.88 62.93 24.45
C GLN A 50 -16.21 63.38 23.15
N GLU A 51 -16.92 63.32 22.04
CA GLU A 51 -16.44 63.75 20.73
C GLU A 51 -15.99 65.21 20.71
N TYR A 52 -16.77 66.12 21.30
CA TYR A 52 -16.35 67.52 21.44
C TYR A 52 -15.03 67.66 22.24
N ARG A 53 -14.83 66.83 23.26
CA ARG A 53 -13.63 66.91 24.12
C ARG A 53 -12.38 66.37 23.45
N ILE A 54 -12.54 65.37 22.58
CA ILE A 54 -11.43 64.76 21.82
C ILE A 54 -11.33 65.32 20.40
N ASN A 55 -12.20 66.28 20.05
CA ASN A 55 -12.22 66.99 18.77
C ASN A 55 -12.51 66.09 17.54
N THR A 56 -13.20 64.97 17.73
CA THR A 56 -13.73 64.13 16.64
C THR A 56 -15.01 64.72 16.06
N ASN A 57 -15.36 64.25 14.87
CA ASN A 57 -16.50 64.76 14.11
C ASN A 57 -17.80 64.02 14.44
N PRO A 58 -18.78 64.66 15.10
CA PRO A 58 -19.98 64.01 15.65
C PRO A 58 -21.03 63.58 14.63
N VAL A 59 -20.70 63.64 13.35
CA VAL A 59 -21.61 63.24 12.26
C VAL A 59 -20.92 62.24 11.33
N VAL A 60 -19.76 61.71 11.71
CA VAL A 60 -18.96 60.78 10.92
C VAL A 60 -18.48 59.65 11.83
N ALA A 61 -19.23 58.56 11.83
CA ALA A 61 -18.90 57.37 12.61
C ALA A 61 -17.46 56.90 12.32
N ASN A 62 -16.67 56.68 13.37
CA ASN A 62 -15.26 56.27 13.32
C ASN A 62 -14.35 57.31 12.65
N ASP A 63 -14.40 58.57 13.08
CA ASP A 63 -13.50 59.64 12.62
C ASP A 63 -12.03 59.31 12.97
N PRO A 64 -11.12 59.11 11.99
CA PRO A 64 -9.75 58.73 12.25
C PRO A 64 -8.90 59.97 12.62
N GLN A 65 -8.80 60.25 13.92
CA GLN A 65 -7.82 61.19 14.48
C GLN A 65 -6.79 60.44 15.32
N ASP A 66 -5.53 60.87 15.20
CA ASP A 66 -4.36 60.49 15.99
C ASP A 66 -3.75 61.83 16.46
N LEU A 67 -4.23 62.35 17.59
CA LEU A 67 -3.99 63.72 18.02
C LEU A 67 -2.60 63.90 18.63
N ASP A 68 -2.05 62.86 19.24
CA ASP A 68 -0.74 62.89 19.87
C ASP A 68 0.37 62.31 18.96
N GLY A 69 -0.01 61.71 17.82
CA GLY A 69 0.85 61.39 16.69
C GLY A 69 1.64 60.10 16.89
N ASP A 70 1.09 59.16 17.66
CA ASP A 70 1.77 57.97 18.13
C ASP A 70 1.46 56.70 17.33
N GLY A 71 0.59 56.84 16.31
CA GLY A 71 0.25 55.78 15.37
C GLY A 71 -1.06 55.04 15.68
N LEU A 72 -1.76 55.39 16.78
CA LEU A 72 -3.05 54.81 17.14
C LEU A 72 -4.21 55.78 16.88
N GLN A 73 -5.42 55.27 16.68
CA GLN A 73 -6.60 56.13 16.61
C GLN A 73 -7.08 56.53 18.01
N ASP A 74 -7.32 57.82 18.23
CA ASP A 74 -7.80 58.40 19.48
C ASP A 74 -9.04 57.67 20.04
N SER A 75 -9.94 57.23 19.14
CA SER A 75 -11.16 56.49 19.48
C SER A 75 -10.86 55.08 19.99
N TRP A 76 -9.88 54.40 19.40
CA TRP A 76 -9.41 53.08 19.81
C TRP A 76 -8.68 53.15 21.16
N GLU A 77 -7.76 54.11 21.32
CA GLU A 77 -7.05 54.35 22.59
C GLU A 77 -8.01 54.74 23.72
N THR A 78 -9.00 55.59 23.44
CA THR A 78 -10.01 55.96 24.44
C THR A 78 -10.88 54.77 24.82
N THR A 79 -11.14 53.86 23.89
CA THR A 79 -11.92 52.63 24.13
C THR A 79 -11.19 51.67 25.08
N TYR A 80 -9.91 51.41 24.82
CA TYR A 80 -9.17 50.37 25.58
C TYR A 80 -8.37 50.91 26.76
N PHE A 81 -7.87 52.15 26.69
CA PHE A 81 -7.01 52.75 27.71
C PHE A 81 -7.65 53.93 28.45
N SER A 82 -8.83 54.38 28.01
CA SER A 82 -9.54 55.55 28.57
C SER A 82 -8.80 56.88 28.47
N THR A 83 -7.67 56.95 27.75
CA THR A 83 -6.85 58.16 27.52
C THR A 83 -5.89 57.95 26.35
N ILE A 84 -5.67 59.01 25.57
CA ILE A 84 -4.80 59.06 24.37
C ILE A 84 -3.34 59.48 24.67
N PHE A 85 -2.81 59.10 25.85
CA PHE A 85 -1.50 59.63 26.31
C PHE A 85 -0.66 58.63 27.09
N VAL A 86 -1.13 57.38 27.20
CA VAL A 86 -0.57 56.40 28.14
C VAL A 86 0.11 55.24 27.41
N HIS A 87 -0.39 54.88 26.23
CA HIS A 87 0.08 53.74 25.46
C HIS A 87 0.29 54.18 24.02
N ASP A 88 1.46 53.91 23.45
CA ASP A 88 1.75 54.20 22.04
C ASP A 88 1.60 52.98 21.14
N GLY A 89 1.70 53.17 19.81
CA GLY A 89 1.55 52.09 18.84
C GLY A 89 2.52 50.92 18.99
N ASN A 90 3.64 51.08 19.70
CA ASN A 90 4.63 50.02 19.94
C ASN A 90 4.51 49.39 21.34
N ASP A 91 3.63 49.88 22.20
CA ASP A 91 3.40 49.28 23.50
C ASP A 91 2.67 47.94 23.38
N ASP A 92 2.93 47.04 24.33
CA ASP A 92 2.30 45.71 24.49
C ASP A 92 1.85 45.61 25.96
N PRO A 93 0.66 46.14 26.29
CA PRO A 93 0.22 46.32 27.68
C PRO A 93 -0.14 45.01 28.38
N ASP A 94 -0.57 43.99 27.64
CA ASP A 94 -0.97 42.69 28.19
C ASP A 94 0.12 41.62 28.10
N GLY A 95 1.14 41.84 27.28
CA GLY A 95 2.39 41.08 27.23
C GLY A 95 2.32 39.85 26.34
N ASP A 96 1.41 39.79 25.38
CA ASP A 96 1.25 38.66 24.47
C ASP A 96 2.17 38.69 23.24
N GLY A 97 2.89 39.80 23.05
CA GLY A 97 3.89 39.99 22.01
C GLY A 97 3.41 40.73 20.77
N LEU A 98 2.14 41.12 20.71
CA LEU A 98 1.63 42.07 19.72
C LEU A 98 1.74 43.51 20.23
N THR A 99 2.01 44.43 19.30
CA THR A 99 2.00 45.87 19.60
C THR A 99 0.60 46.44 19.38
N ASN A 100 0.24 47.50 20.11
CA ASN A 100 -1.05 48.16 19.98
C ASN A 100 -1.42 48.52 18.52
N GLU A 101 -0.46 48.92 17.67
CA GLU A 101 -0.71 49.23 16.25
C GLU A 101 -1.10 47.97 15.46
N GLN A 102 -0.49 46.83 15.79
CA GLN A 102 -0.83 45.53 15.21
C GLN A 102 -2.20 45.06 15.69
N GLU A 103 -2.48 45.22 16.99
CA GLU A 103 -3.76 44.85 17.58
C GLU A 103 -4.91 45.71 17.05
N GLU A 104 -4.69 47.02 16.89
CA GLU A 104 -5.64 47.93 16.25
C GLU A 104 -5.93 47.51 14.80
N THR A 105 -4.90 47.11 14.06
CA THR A 105 -5.04 46.62 12.68
C THR A 105 -5.76 45.28 12.59
N LEU A 106 -5.54 44.38 13.54
CA LEU A 106 -6.10 43.03 13.60
C LEU A 106 -7.48 42.98 14.29
N GLY A 107 -7.91 44.10 14.90
CA GLY A 107 -9.17 44.20 15.64
C GLY A 107 -9.14 43.47 16.98
N LEU A 108 -7.95 43.33 17.56
CA LEU A 108 -7.65 42.67 18.83
C LEU A 108 -7.77 43.67 19.99
N ASN A 109 -7.81 43.14 21.21
CA ASN A 109 -8.00 43.88 22.44
C ASN A 109 -6.68 43.99 23.21
N PRO A 110 -6.06 45.18 23.25
CA PRO A 110 -4.71 45.43 23.77
C PRO A 110 -4.59 45.37 25.30
N THR A 111 -5.61 44.83 25.96
CA THR A 111 -5.67 44.65 27.40
C THR A 111 -5.97 43.21 27.78
N VAL A 112 -6.06 42.31 26.81
CA VAL A 112 -6.46 40.90 26.98
C VAL A 112 -5.43 40.00 26.30
N PHE A 113 -4.46 39.55 27.11
CA PHE A 113 -3.42 38.61 26.71
C PHE A 113 -3.96 37.46 25.84
N ASN A 114 -3.47 37.36 24.60
CA ASN A 114 -3.73 36.31 23.61
C ASN A 114 -5.21 36.19 23.24
N ASP A 115 -5.77 37.27 22.70
CA ASP A 115 -7.13 37.29 22.19
C ASP A 115 -7.22 36.87 20.71
N SER A 116 -6.72 35.67 20.42
CA SER A 116 -6.70 35.01 19.10
C SER A 116 -7.87 35.34 18.15
N ASN A 117 -7.59 36.14 17.11
CA ASN A 117 -8.38 36.22 15.88
C ASN A 117 -7.75 35.29 14.82
N ASP A 118 -8.50 34.85 13.82
CA ASP A 118 -8.00 33.98 12.72
C ASP A 118 -8.56 34.60 11.43
N THR A 119 -7.82 35.50 10.77
CA THR A 119 -8.30 36.40 9.71
C THR A 119 -8.57 35.67 8.39
N ASP A 120 -7.97 34.49 8.21
CA ASP A 120 -8.05 33.72 6.98
C ASP A 120 -8.82 32.39 7.13
N HIS A 121 -9.11 32.02 8.38
CA HIS A 121 -9.91 30.89 8.83
C HIS A 121 -9.33 29.52 8.45
N ASP A 122 -8.03 29.43 8.32
CA ASP A 122 -7.33 28.19 7.99
C ASP A 122 -7.12 27.28 9.22
N GLY A 123 -7.36 27.80 10.44
CA GLY A 123 -7.24 27.09 11.71
C GLY A 123 -5.97 27.38 12.49
N LEU A 124 -5.18 28.34 12.03
CA LEU A 124 -4.08 28.98 12.74
C LEU A 124 -4.54 30.37 13.21
N PRO A 125 -4.26 30.78 14.47
CA PRO A 125 -4.54 32.15 14.92
C PRO A 125 -3.63 33.19 14.27
N ASP A 126 -4.14 34.38 14.01
CA ASP A 126 -3.42 35.52 13.42
C ASP A 126 -2.15 35.87 14.19
N ASP A 127 -2.19 35.85 15.53
CA ASP A 127 -1.04 36.09 16.40
C ASP A 127 0.06 35.04 16.20
N TRP A 128 -0.35 33.78 15.97
CA TRP A 128 0.55 32.67 15.68
C TRP A 128 1.08 32.72 14.23
N GLU A 129 0.23 33.05 13.26
CA GLU A 129 0.60 33.21 11.86
C GLU A 129 1.53 34.42 11.64
N LEU A 130 1.35 35.47 12.43
CA LEU A 130 2.19 36.66 12.36
C LEU A 130 3.65 36.33 12.75
N ALA A 131 3.88 35.29 13.55
CA ALA A 131 5.23 34.79 13.80
C ALA A 131 5.90 34.34 12.49
N VAL A 132 5.17 33.63 11.62
CA VAL A 132 5.63 33.20 10.28
C VAL A 132 5.83 34.38 9.35
N VAL A 133 4.87 35.31 9.31
CA VAL A 133 4.96 36.53 8.47
C VAL A 133 6.17 37.40 8.85
N ASN A 134 6.53 37.43 10.15
CA ASN A 134 7.61 38.28 10.66
C ASN A 134 9.00 37.61 10.62
N ALA A 135 9.10 36.31 10.33
CA ALA A 135 10.34 35.56 10.44
C ALA A 135 11.34 35.84 9.30
N ASP A 136 10.88 35.99 8.05
CA ASP A 136 11.76 36.31 6.90
C ASP A 136 11.05 37.13 5.81
N GLY A 137 11.49 38.36 5.55
CA GLY A 137 10.90 39.24 4.53
C GLY A 137 11.24 38.90 3.06
N ALA A 138 11.94 37.78 2.80
CA ALA A 138 12.44 37.40 1.47
C ALA A 138 11.74 36.17 0.85
N ASP A 139 10.83 35.50 1.56
CA ASP A 139 10.18 34.24 1.17
C ASP A 139 8.87 34.44 0.36
N GLY A 140 8.33 35.66 0.35
CA GLY A 140 7.07 35.99 -0.34
C GLY A 140 5.81 35.77 0.49
N ILE A 141 5.95 35.41 1.77
CA ILE A 141 4.87 35.41 2.76
C ILE A 141 4.78 36.83 3.31
N THR A 142 3.71 37.54 2.95
CA THR A 142 3.59 38.98 3.24
C THR A 142 2.39 39.32 4.11
N THR A 143 1.49 38.35 4.28
CA THR A 143 0.26 38.47 5.07
C THR A 143 -0.01 37.16 5.78
N VAL A 144 -0.77 37.19 6.88
CA VAL A 144 -1.18 35.97 7.60
C VAL A 144 -1.84 34.95 6.66
N ARG A 145 -2.58 35.41 5.64
CA ARG A 145 -3.21 34.56 4.59
C ARG A 145 -2.24 33.77 3.69
N ASP A 146 -0.97 34.13 3.70
CA ASP A 146 0.06 33.44 2.92
C ASP A 146 0.66 32.25 3.71
N VAL A 147 0.40 32.19 5.02
CA VAL A 147 0.71 31.04 5.89
C VAL A 147 -0.33 29.96 5.60
N LEU A 148 0.07 28.69 5.41
CA LEU A 148 -0.85 27.60 5.08
C LEU A 148 -0.76 26.50 6.15
N PRO A 149 -1.86 25.89 6.61
CA PRO A 149 -1.83 24.91 7.70
C PRO A 149 -1.14 23.61 7.33
N GLU A 150 -1.14 23.27 6.04
CA GLU A 150 -0.45 22.12 5.46
C GLU A 150 0.99 22.41 5.00
N ALA A 151 1.41 23.68 5.02
CA ALA A 151 2.81 24.02 4.80
C ALA A 151 3.62 23.61 6.02
N ASP A 152 4.92 23.49 5.80
CA ASP A 152 5.94 23.19 6.79
C ASP A 152 6.97 24.31 6.60
N TYR A 153 6.75 25.42 7.34
CA TYR A 153 7.45 26.68 7.05
C TYR A 153 8.94 26.58 7.37
N ASP A 154 9.29 25.96 8.49
CA ASP A 154 10.68 25.79 8.92
C ASP A 154 11.35 24.50 8.41
N GLY A 155 10.58 23.63 7.75
CA GLY A 155 11.08 22.48 7.00
C GLY A 155 11.44 21.28 7.87
N ASP A 156 10.84 21.16 9.05
CA ASP A 156 11.11 20.10 10.02
C ASP A 156 10.29 18.82 9.77
N GLY A 157 9.25 18.88 8.94
CA GLY A 157 8.38 17.77 8.58
C GLY A 157 7.07 17.70 9.40
N ALA A 158 6.86 18.59 10.37
CA ALA A 158 5.56 18.92 10.91
C ALA A 158 4.89 19.98 10.03
N THR A 159 3.57 19.89 9.88
CA THR A 159 2.83 20.96 9.21
C THR A 159 2.51 22.07 10.22
N ASN A 160 2.37 23.31 9.78
CA ASN A 160 2.01 24.46 10.63
C ASN A 160 0.82 24.15 11.57
N SER A 161 -0.20 23.44 11.06
CA SER A 161 -1.35 23.00 11.89
C SER A 161 -1.03 21.95 12.96
N ALA A 162 -0.05 21.09 12.72
CA ALA A 162 0.43 20.10 13.69
C ALA A 162 1.27 20.78 14.78
N GLU A 163 2.04 21.79 14.40
CA GLU A 163 2.84 22.61 15.32
C GLU A 163 1.97 23.45 16.24
N TYR A 164 0.99 24.17 15.68
CA TYR A 164 0.02 24.91 16.47
C TYR A 164 -0.74 24.00 17.44
N ALA A 165 -1.20 22.82 16.98
CA ALA A 165 -1.89 21.85 17.84
C ALA A 165 -0.99 21.26 18.94
N ALA A 166 0.33 21.25 18.74
CA ALA A 166 1.32 20.81 19.72
C ALA A 166 1.83 21.95 20.61
N GLY A 167 1.47 23.20 20.32
CA GLY A 167 1.96 24.39 21.03
C GLY A 167 3.41 24.72 20.71
N THR A 168 3.88 24.41 19.49
CA THR A 168 5.26 24.57 19.05
C THR A 168 5.41 25.71 18.03
N SER A 169 6.62 26.24 17.88
CA SER A 169 6.93 27.43 17.06
C SER A 169 7.10 27.08 15.58
N PRO A 170 6.35 27.74 14.68
CA PRO A 170 6.38 27.44 13.23
C PRO A 170 7.56 28.01 12.46
N VAL A 171 8.43 28.74 13.15
CA VAL A 171 9.55 29.47 12.55
C VAL A 171 10.88 29.02 13.14
N ASP A 172 10.84 28.02 14.01
CA ASP A 172 11.99 27.46 14.69
C ASP A 172 11.94 25.94 14.52
N ALA A 173 12.69 25.43 13.54
CA ALA A 173 12.80 23.99 13.26
C ALA A 173 13.34 23.16 14.44
N GLY A 174 13.78 23.81 15.52
CA GLY A 174 14.12 23.21 16.81
C GLY A 174 12.94 23.15 17.80
N SER A 175 11.75 23.58 17.44
CA SER A 175 10.56 23.58 18.29
C SER A 175 9.56 22.53 17.79
N LEU A 176 9.72 21.29 18.24
CA LEU A 176 9.08 20.15 17.57
C LEU A 176 7.86 19.60 18.28
N PRO A 177 6.81 19.16 17.55
CA PRO A 177 5.65 18.51 18.15
C PRO A 177 6.05 17.30 19.00
N GLY A 178 5.77 17.40 20.30
CA GLY A 178 6.17 16.38 21.25
C GLY A 178 7.66 16.36 21.52
N ASP A 179 8.39 17.47 21.48
CA ASP A 179 9.74 17.66 22.03
C ASP A 179 9.62 18.20 23.47
N GLY A 180 9.55 17.26 24.42
CA GLY A 180 9.27 17.50 25.82
C GLY A 180 10.44 18.11 26.58
N ASP A 181 11.66 18.12 26.03
CA ASP A 181 12.84 18.75 26.64
C ASP A 181 13.40 19.96 25.85
N SER A 182 12.78 20.28 24.71
CA SER A 182 13.00 21.46 23.88
C SER A 182 14.43 21.56 23.35
N ASP A 183 14.99 20.42 22.93
CA ASP A 183 16.37 20.31 22.48
C ASP A 183 16.55 20.25 20.93
N GLY A 184 15.44 20.38 20.21
CA GLY A 184 15.39 20.42 18.76
C GLY A 184 15.23 19.06 18.10
N LEU A 185 14.79 18.05 18.86
CA LEU A 185 14.41 16.73 18.35
C LEU A 185 13.03 16.32 18.91
N PRO A 186 12.14 15.68 18.13
CA PRO A 186 10.84 15.25 18.65
C PRO A 186 11.00 14.04 19.58
N ASP A 187 10.30 13.98 20.72
CA ASP A 187 10.39 12.87 21.70
C ASP A 187 10.19 11.53 21.02
N ASP A 188 9.23 11.40 20.10
CA ASP A 188 8.97 10.12 19.44
C ASP A 188 10.13 9.68 18.53
N TRP A 189 10.82 10.63 17.89
CA TRP A 189 12.00 10.35 17.08
C TRP A 189 13.24 10.14 17.95
N GLU A 190 13.44 10.92 18.99
CA GLU A 190 14.49 10.68 19.98
C GLU A 190 14.30 9.34 20.65
N LEU A 191 13.12 9.02 21.18
CA LEU A 191 12.78 7.73 21.75
C LEU A 191 12.88 6.58 20.73
N LYS A 192 12.75 6.87 19.43
CA LYS A 192 12.97 5.90 18.36
C LYS A 192 14.45 5.68 18.06
N ASN A 193 15.29 6.71 18.16
CA ASN A 193 16.69 6.66 17.73
C ASN A 193 17.68 6.63 18.89
N PHE A 194 17.58 7.49 19.90
CA PHE A 194 18.45 7.52 21.10
C PHE A 194 17.81 6.98 22.35
N LEU A 195 16.50 6.84 22.29
CA LEU A 195 15.77 5.91 23.09
C LEU A 195 15.63 6.45 24.54
N ASN A 196 15.83 7.77 24.66
CA ASN A 196 15.68 8.74 25.75
C ASN A 196 15.65 10.15 25.12
N LEU A 197 15.32 11.18 25.92
CA LEU A 197 15.33 12.60 25.55
C LEU A 197 16.56 13.25 26.20
N LEU A 198 17.76 12.97 25.70
CA LEU A 198 18.99 13.56 26.24
C LEU A 198 19.94 13.98 25.11
N GLN A 199 19.57 13.69 23.87
CA GLN A 199 20.43 13.87 22.72
C GLN A 199 19.95 15.10 22.01
N THR A 200 20.79 16.13 21.98
CA THR A 200 20.40 17.41 21.37
C THR A 200 20.40 17.33 19.85
N ALA A 201 19.67 18.22 19.19
CA ALA A 201 19.70 18.39 17.74
C ALA A 201 21.11 18.50 17.14
N THR A 202 22.04 19.12 17.89
CA THR A 202 23.46 19.30 17.52
C THR A 202 24.39 18.16 17.94
N GLY A 203 23.82 17.12 18.56
CA GLY A 203 24.57 15.93 18.96
C GLY A 203 25.02 15.14 17.73
N ASP A 204 26.20 14.55 17.82
CA ASP A 204 26.75 13.61 16.84
C ASP A 204 27.24 12.39 17.65
N PRO A 205 26.31 11.53 18.11
CA PRO A 205 26.63 10.50 19.09
C PRO A 205 27.39 9.32 18.48
N ASP A 206 27.33 9.13 17.16
CA ASP A 206 28.10 8.11 16.46
C ASP A 206 29.42 8.63 15.84
N GLY A 207 29.60 9.94 15.76
CA GLY A 207 30.85 10.60 15.43
C GLY A 207 31.16 10.63 13.93
N ASP A 208 30.14 10.57 13.08
CA ASP A 208 30.31 10.60 11.62
C ASP A 208 30.28 12.01 11.01
N GLY A 209 30.00 13.02 11.83
CA GLY A 209 30.02 14.43 11.45
C GLY A 209 28.69 14.94 10.92
N ALA A 210 27.65 14.12 10.83
CA ALA A 210 26.26 14.58 10.77
C ALA A 210 25.73 14.78 12.19
N ASP A 211 24.97 15.85 12.40
CA ASP A 211 24.25 16.03 13.67
C ASP A 211 22.87 15.35 13.59
N ASN A 212 22.30 15.05 14.76
CA ASN A 212 21.03 14.35 14.89
C ASN A 212 19.90 15.02 14.09
N ALA A 213 19.90 16.35 13.98
CA ALA A 213 18.94 17.09 13.16
C ALA A 213 19.13 16.83 11.66
N ALA A 214 20.38 16.81 11.17
CA ALA A 214 20.68 16.46 9.78
C ALA A 214 20.28 15.01 9.47
N GLU A 215 20.54 14.09 10.39
CA GLU A 215 20.19 12.68 10.25
C GLU A 215 18.67 12.45 10.27
N ARG A 216 17.96 13.13 11.17
CA ARG A 216 16.49 13.16 11.17
C ARG A 216 15.95 13.61 9.82
N ARG A 217 16.42 14.74 9.29
CA ARG A 217 16.00 15.28 7.97
C ARG A 217 16.31 14.32 6.83
N ALA A 218 17.43 13.61 6.89
CA ALA A 218 17.82 12.63 5.88
C ALA A 218 17.18 11.24 6.08
N GLY A 219 16.48 11.02 7.21
CA GLY A 219 15.90 9.73 7.57
C GLY A 219 16.93 8.65 7.85
N THR A 220 18.10 9.03 8.39
CA THR A 220 19.21 8.13 8.72
C THR A 220 19.23 7.76 10.21
N ASP A 221 20.05 6.77 10.63
CA ASP A 221 20.11 6.31 12.03
C ASP A 221 21.28 6.98 12.74
N PRO A 222 20.99 7.88 13.69
CA PRO A 222 22.00 8.69 14.36
C PRO A 222 22.84 7.96 15.39
N ASN A 223 22.80 6.62 15.40
CA ASN A 223 23.66 5.78 16.24
C ASN A 223 24.53 4.86 15.40
N ASP A 224 24.55 5.06 14.09
CA ASP A 224 25.28 4.24 13.15
C ASP A 224 26.11 5.14 12.23
N PRO A 225 27.44 5.22 12.44
CA PRO A 225 28.31 6.16 11.75
C PRO A 225 28.52 5.85 10.26
N THR A 226 27.72 4.90 9.73
CA THR A 226 27.66 4.49 8.34
C THR A 226 26.28 4.75 7.71
N TRP A 227 25.37 5.41 8.42
CA TRP A 227 24.06 5.84 7.95
C TRP A 227 23.88 7.33 8.25
N HIS A 228 24.45 8.19 7.41
CA HIS A 228 24.35 9.65 7.52
C HIS A 228 23.99 10.34 6.20
N PRO A 229 23.49 11.59 6.26
CA PRO A 229 23.29 12.44 5.08
C PRO A 229 24.51 12.46 4.16
N GLY A 230 24.29 12.10 2.88
CA GLY A 230 25.34 12.14 1.85
C GLY A 230 26.15 10.85 1.69
N VAL A 231 26.00 9.86 2.58
CA VAL A 231 26.42 8.48 2.36
C VAL A 231 25.16 7.62 2.22
N PRO A 232 24.94 6.93 1.10
CA PRO A 232 23.77 6.07 0.95
C PRO A 232 23.70 5.10 2.14
N PRO A 233 22.51 4.89 2.75
CA PRO A 233 22.33 3.83 3.74
C PRO A 233 22.99 2.58 3.21
N ASP A 234 23.78 1.86 4.02
CA ASP A 234 24.32 0.56 3.59
C ASP A 234 23.18 -0.24 2.95
N ALA A 235 23.23 -0.36 1.62
CA ALA A 235 22.13 -0.89 0.82
C ALA A 235 21.86 -2.36 1.15
N THR A 236 22.73 -2.99 1.96
CA THR A 236 22.63 -4.38 2.41
C THR A 236 21.95 -4.53 3.78
N ARG A 237 21.58 -3.43 4.45
CA ARG A 237 20.83 -3.44 5.72
C ARG A 237 19.48 -4.13 5.54
N PRO A 238 19.07 -5.05 6.43
CA PRO A 238 17.73 -5.61 6.38
C PRO A 238 16.66 -4.54 6.62
N ASP A 239 15.55 -4.62 5.90
CA ASP A 239 14.40 -3.74 6.05
C ASP A 239 13.08 -4.52 6.00
N GLY A 240 11.95 -3.82 5.84
CA GLY A 240 10.63 -4.44 5.77
C GLY A 240 10.34 -5.35 6.96
N LEU A 241 10.69 -4.91 8.16
CA LEU A 241 10.57 -5.68 9.41
C LEU A 241 9.11 -6.00 9.73
N MET A 242 8.85 -7.22 10.19
CA MET A 242 7.56 -7.65 10.69
C MET A 242 7.71 -8.48 11.97
N VAL A 243 6.71 -8.38 12.85
CA VAL A 243 6.53 -9.27 14.02
C VAL A 243 5.15 -9.88 13.96
N ASP A 244 5.04 -11.21 14.05
CA ASP A 244 3.78 -11.96 13.89
C ASP A 244 2.98 -11.54 12.63
N LEU A 245 3.70 -11.32 11.52
CA LEU A 245 3.17 -10.82 10.24
C LEU A 245 2.64 -9.38 10.25
N LEU A 246 2.90 -8.60 11.29
CA LEU A 246 2.55 -7.18 11.37
C LEU A 246 3.75 -6.32 10.98
N ALA A 247 3.61 -5.53 9.92
CA ALA A 247 4.60 -4.53 9.51
C ALA A 247 4.61 -3.28 10.41
N LEU A 248 3.51 -3.00 11.11
CA LEU A 248 3.31 -1.86 12.01
C LEU A 248 2.87 -2.36 13.40
N PRO A 249 3.66 -3.20 14.10
CA PRO A 249 3.22 -3.85 15.33
C PRO A 249 2.98 -2.89 16.50
N HIS A 250 3.38 -1.61 16.39
CA HIS A 250 3.06 -0.56 17.35
C HIS A 250 1.59 -0.10 17.32
N LEU A 251 0.85 -0.40 16.24
CA LEU A 251 -0.59 -0.09 16.12
C LEU A 251 -1.49 -1.11 16.82
N THR A 252 -0.91 -2.16 17.41
CA THR A 252 -1.63 -3.21 18.12
C THR A 252 -0.74 -3.83 19.20
N THR A 253 -1.20 -4.93 19.81
CA THR A 253 -0.40 -5.74 20.73
C THR A 253 -0.28 -7.17 20.21
N LEU A 254 0.74 -7.90 20.64
CA LEU A 254 0.96 -9.29 20.25
C LEU A 254 0.39 -10.25 21.31
N PRO A 255 -0.38 -11.27 20.91
CA PRO A 255 -0.89 -12.28 21.83
C PRO A 255 0.22 -13.25 22.24
N ASP A 256 1.20 -13.49 21.37
CA ASP A 256 2.27 -14.44 21.59
C ASP A 256 3.41 -13.84 22.42
N LYS A 257 3.90 -14.61 23.40
CA LYS A 257 5.06 -14.26 24.22
C LYS A 257 6.38 -14.74 23.61
N SER A 258 6.30 -15.53 22.54
CA SER A 258 7.42 -16.00 21.74
C SER A 258 7.23 -15.59 20.27
N PRO A 259 7.09 -14.28 19.98
CA PRO A 259 6.67 -13.82 18.66
C PRO A 259 7.66 -14.21 17.55
N GLU A 260 7.20 -14.24 16.30
CA GLU A 260 8.05 -14.52 15.16
C GLU A 260 8.46 -13.27 14.39
N PHE A 261 9.73 -13.22 14.02
CA PHE A 261 10.34 -12.12 13.30
C PHE A 261 10.49 -12.43 11.80
N ALA A 262 10.26 -11.43 10.97
CA ALA A 262 10.55 -11.49 9.54
C ALA A 262 11.17 -10.18 9.03
N TRP A 263 12.02 -10.29 8.01
CA TRP A 263 12.69 -9.16 7.37
C TRP A 263 12.96 -9.46 5.90
N ILE A 264 13.13 -8.39 5.12
CA ILE A 264 13.60 -8.46 3.75
C ILE A 264 15.13 -8.51 3.80
N TYR A 265 15.73 -9.50 3.12
CA TYR A 265 17.17 -9.55 2.95
C TYR A 265 17.56 -8.69 1.76
N GLN A 266 18.44 -7.72 1.98
CA GLN A 266 19.00 -6.87 0.93
C GLN A 266 20.32 -7.47 0.43
N PRO A 267 20.35 -8.03 -0.80
CA PRO A 267 21.54 -8.69 -1.33
C PRO A 267 22.64 -7.68 -1.64
N SER A 268 23.88 -8.03 -1.29
CA SER A 268 25.07 -7.19 -1.60
C SER A 268 25.44 -7.17 -3.08
N ARG A 269 24.97 -8.17 -3.83
CA ARG A 269 25.21 -8.38 -5.26
C ARG A 269 24.20 -9.35 -5.84
N ARG A 270 24.10 -9.43 -7.17
CA ARG A 270 23.17 -10.36 -7.84
C ARG A 270 23.44 -11.82 -7.43
N GLY A 271 22.37 -12.56 -7.15
CA GLY A 271 22.43 -13.97 -6.77
C GLY A 271 22.98 -14.23 -5.36
N ASP A 272 23.21 -13.20 -4.56
CA ASP A 272 23.60 -13.32 -3.16
C ASP A 272 22.46 -13.90 -2.31
N ARG A 273 22.84 -14.45 -1.15
CA ARG A 273 21.91 -15.04 -0.19
C ARG A 273 22.39 -14.80 1.23
N GLN A 274 21.45 -14.71 2.15
CA GLN A 274 21.76 -14.67 3.56
C GLN A 274 22.41 -15.98 4.00
N SER A 275 23.58 -15.89 4.65
CA SER A 275 24.26 -17.03 5.28
C SER A 275 24.04 -17.10 6.78
N ALA A 276 23.79 -15.95 7.42
CA ALA A 276 23.53 -15.85 8.85
C ALA A 276 22.72 -14.59 9.20
N TYR A 277 22.16 -14.58 10.41
CA TYR A 277 21.53 -13.40 11.01
C TYR A 277 21.89 -13.26 12.49
N ARG A 278 21.64 -12.08 13.06
CA ARG A 278 21.62 -11.84 14.51
C ARG A 278 20.47 -10.91 14.84
N ILE A 279 19.59 -11.33 15.72
CA ILE A 279 18.45 -10.56 16.24
C ILE A 279 18.79 -10.07 17.64
N ILE A 280 18.41 -8.83 17.90
CA ILE A 280 18.40 -8.21 19.23
C ILE A 280 16.94 -7.89 19.56
N VAL A 281 16.49 -8.27 20.75
CA VAL A 281 15.23 -7.85 21.37
C VAL A 281 15.57 -7.25 22.73
N ALA A 282 15.16 -6.01 22.95
CA ALA A 282 15.50 -5.27 24.16
C ALA A 282 14.27 -4.62 24.81
N THR A 283 14.32 -4.43 26.12
CA THR A 283 13.25 -3.79 26.92
C THR A 283 13.25 -2.28 26.82
N THR A 284 14.35 -1.71 26.35
CA THR A 284 14.45 -0.29 26.07
C THR A 284 14.93 -0.11 24.65
N PRO A 285 14.56 1.02 24.04
CA PRO A 285 15.06 1.31 22.73
C PRO A 285 16.62 1.42 22.80
N LEU A 286 17.21 1.97 23.89
CA LEU A 286 18.66 2.26 24.09
C LEU A 286 19.53 1.03 23.97
N LEU A 287 19.06 -0.04 24.59
CA LEU A 287 19.72 -1.33 24.56
C LEU A 287 19.68 -1.94 23.14
N ALA A 288 18.57 -1.78 22.40
CA ALA A 288 18.47 -2.26 21.02
C ALA A 288 19.46 -1.53 20.10
N GLY A 289 19.54 -0.20 20.18
CA GLY A 289 20.50 0.63 19.43
C GLY A 289 21.95 0.25 19.68
N ALA A 290 22.29 0.01 20.96
CA ALA A 290 23.62 -0.47 21.38
C ALA A 290 23.89 -1.96 21.03
N GLY A 291 22.96 -2.65 20.37
CA GLY A 291 23.11 -4.08 20.02
C GLY A 291 23.12 -5.03 21.22
N THR A 292 22.47 -4.63 22.32
CA THR A 292 22.36 -5.39 23.57
C THR A 292 20.92 -5.89 23.75
N GLY A 293 20.72 -7.21 23.68
CA GLY A 293 19.41 -7.82 23.83
C GLY A 293 19.16 -8.38 25.23
N ASP A 294 18.64 -7.57 26.14
CA ASP A 294 18.25 -8.01 27.49
C ASP A 294 16.93 -8.79 27.52
N GLY A 295 16.12 -8.67 26.46
CA GLY A 295 14.98 -9.56 26.19
C GLY A 295 15.39 -10.83 25.44
N TRP A 296 16.24 -10.70 24.42
CA TRP A 296 16.88 -11.80 23.69
C TRP A 296 18.00 -11.31 22.78
N ASP A 297 19.09 -12.05 22.71
CA ASP A 297 20.14 -11.92 21.70
C ASP A 297 20.37 -13.31 21.09
N SER A 298 20.11 -13.44 19.79
CA SER A 298 20.26 -14.73 19.12
C SER A 298 21.73 -15.16 18.95
N GLY A 299 22.68 -14.24 19.14
CA GLY A 299 24.03 -14.37 18.61
C GLY A 299 24.02 -14.49 17.08
N LYS A 300 25.16 -14.85 16.47
CA LYS A 300 25.23 -15.14 15.03
C LYS A 300 24.66 -16.53 14.77
N VAL A 301 23.45 -16.60 14.19
CA VAL A 301 22.80 -17.85 13.80
C VAL A 301 23.11 -18.14 12.33
N THR A 302 23.70 -19.30 12.03
CA THR A 302 23.97 -19.71 10.65
C THR A 302 22.70 -20.27 10.00
N SER A 303 21.96 -19.40 9.31
CA SER A 303 20.71 -19.73 8.64
C SER A 303 20.37 -18.68 7.56
N GLY A 304 19.81 -19.15 6.44
CA GLY A 304 19.23 -18.29 5.39
C GLY A 304 17.75 -17.96 5.62
N GLN A 305 17.18 -18.35 6.77
CA GLN A 305 15.80 -18.02 7.12
C GLN A 305 15.69 -16.53 7.45
N SER A 306 14.67 -15.88 6.89
CA SER A 306 14.35 -14.46 7.10
C SER A 306 12.84 -14.22 7.32
N VAL A 307 12.08 -15.30 7.48
CA VAL A 307 10.63 -15.28 7.74
C VAL A 307 10.32 -16.32 8.82
N ASN A 308 9.35 -16.04 9.68
CA ASN A 308 8.91 -16.90 10.79
C ASN A 308 10.07 -17.33 11.71
N VAL A 309 10.97 -16.41 12.05
CA VAL A 309 12.06 -16.68 13.00
C VAL A 309 11.52 -16.46 14.41
N GLU A 310 11.15 -17.56 15.07
CA GLU A 310 10.60 -17.55 16.44
C GLU A 310 11.60 -16.95 17.45
N HIS A 311 11.07 -16.24 18.45
CA HIS A 311 11.84 -15.76 19.58
C HIS A 311 12.47 -16.92 20.35
N GLY A 312 13.80 -16.98 20.36
CA GLY A 312 14.57 -18.05 21.00
C GLY A 312 14.99 -17.76 22.45
N GLY A 313 14.51 -16.66 23.05
CA GLY A 313 14.81 -16.27 24.42
C GLY A 313 13.81 -16.87 25.43
N THR A 314 13.79 -16.31 26.63
CA THR A 314 12.69 -16.60 27.57
C THR A 314 11.43 -15.88 27.12
N ALA A 315 10.27 -16.52 27.27
CA ALA A 315 8.97 -15.92 26.97
C ALA A 315 8.84 -14.50 27.55
N LEU A 316 8.44 -13.56 26.70
CA LEU A 316 8.36 -12.15 27.01
C LEU A 316 7.27 -11.83 28.04
N ALA A 317 7.45 -10.74 28.77
CA ALA A 317 6.53 -10.34 29.82
C ALA A 317 5.24 -9.77 29.23
N THR A 318 4.11 -10.20 29.80
CA THR A 318 2.77 -9.64 29.52
C THR A 318 2.76 -8.14 29.80
N GLY A 319 2.23 -7.34 28.86
CA GLY A 319 2.25 -5.88 28.92
C GLY A 319 3.63 -5.25 28.69
N GLY A 320 4.66 -6.04 28.39
CA GLY A 320 6.00 -5.54 28.11
C GLY A 320 6.08 -4.90 26.72
N LYS A 321 6.69 -3.71 26.66
CA LYS A 321 7.10 -3.05 25.42
C LYS A 321 8.55 -3.40 25.12
N TYR A 322 8.84 -3.75 23.86
CA TYR A 322 10.14 -4.21 23.41
C TYR A 322 10.51 -3.54 22.08
N TRP A 323 11.80 -3.51 21.80
CA TRP A 323 12.36 -3.07 20.53
C TRP A 323 13.23 -4.17 19.97
N TRP A 324 13.11 -4.44 18.68
CA TRP A 324 13.95 -5.41 18.02
C TRP A 324 14.61 -4.84 16.76
N ARG A 325 15.76 -5.41 16.42
CA ARG A 325 16.44 -5.17 15.16
C ARG A 325 17.25 -6.40 14.74
N VAL A 326 17.62 -6.44 13.48
CA VAL A 326 18.34 -7.56 12.88
C VAL A 326 19.48 -7.06 12.00
N ARG A 327 20.58 -7.82 11.96
CA ARG A 327 21.59 -7.71 10.91
C ARG A 327 21.84 -9.07 10.28
N THR A 328 22.36 -9.06 9.07
CA THR A 328 22.57 -10.25 8.24
C THR A 328 24.02 -10.40 7.84
N TRP A 329 24.35 -11.58 7.31
CA TRP A 329 25.61 -11.82 6.63
C TRP A 329 25.33 -12.35 5.23
N ASP A 330 26.09 -11.87 4.26
CA ASP A 330 26.05 -12.34 2.88
C ASP A 330 26.68 -13.73 2.72
N ALA A 331 26.68 -14.27 1.50
CA ALA A 331 27.30 -15.57 1.20
C ALA A 331 28.83 -15.58 1.39
N ALA A 332 29.49 -14.43 1.34
CA ALA A 332 30.93 -14.27 1.56
C ALA A 332 31.31 -14.12 3.05
N GLY A 333 30.31 -13.96 3.92
CA GLY A 333 30.48 -13.77 5.35
C GLY A 333 30.74 -12.31 5.76
N LYS A 334 30.49 -11.33 4.89
CA LYS A 334 30.44 -9.91 5.23
C LYS A 334 29.15 -9.61 5.97
N ALA A 335 29.24 -8.86 7.06
CA ALA A 335 28.06 -8.41 7.80
C ALA A 335 27.46 -7.17 7.12
N SER A 336 26.14 -7.06 7.13
CA SER A 336 25.45 -5.80 6.87
C SER A 336 25.46 -4.89 8.11
N GLY A 337 25.09 -3.63 7.91
CA GLY A 337 24.60 -2.75 8.97
C GLY A 337 23.35 -3.32 9.65
N TRP A 338 22.96 -2.71 10.77
CA TRP A 338 21.73 -3.10 11.45
C TRP A 338 20.52 -2.50 10.75
N SER A 339 19.39 -3.22 10.79
CA SER A 339 18.08 -2.63 10.50
C SER A 339 17.76 -1.53 11.50
N ALA A 340 16.84 -0.63 11.13
CA ALA A 340 16.17 0.23 12.10
C ALA A 340 15.54 -0.62 13.22
N ALA A 341 15.45 -0.06 14.43
CA ALA A 341 14.73 -0.70 15.52
C ALA A 341 13.22 -0.55 15.33
N GLN A 342 12.47 -1.65 15.51
CA GLN A 342 11.01 -1.66 15.45
C GLN A 342 10.44 -2.02 16.84
N ALA A 343 9.50 -1.20 17.31
CA ALA A 343 8.83 -1.40 18.60
C ALA A 343 7.63 -2.35 18.49
N PHE A 344 7.42 -3.20 19.50
CA PHE A 344 6.21 -4.01 19.65
C PHE A 344 5.85 -4.18 21.13
N THR A 345 4.60 -4.53 21.42
CA THR A 345 4.11 -4.70 22.80
C THR A 345 3.39 -6.03 22.95
N ILE A 346 3.72 -6.80 23.98
CA ILE A 346 2.98 -8.02 24.33
C ILE A 346 1.69 -7.63 25.05
N ALA A 347 0.56 -8.24 24.68
CA ALA A 347 -0.74 -7.96 25.29
C ALA A 347 -0.70 -8.07 26.83
N ALA A 348 -1.39 -7.15 27.52
CA ALA A 348 -1.45 -7.08 28.99
C ALA A 348 -2.38 -8.13 29.62
N THR A 349 -3.28 -8.70 28.82
CA THR A 349 -4.11 -9.84 29.18
C THR A 349 -3.55 -11.10 28.53
N ALA A 350 -3.62 -12.25 29.21
CA ALA A 350 -3.32 -13.52 28.54
C ALA A 350 -4.21 -13.62 27.29
N PRO A 351 -3.64 -13.93 26.12
CA PRO A 351 -4.42 -14.07 24.90
C PRO A 351 -5.57 -15.03 25.18
N GLN A 352 -6.79 -14.68 24.77
CA GLN A 352 -7.86 -15.67 24.79
C GLN A 352 -7.38 -16.85 23.92
N SER A 353 -7.42 -18.06 24.45
CA SER A 353 -7.00 -19.24 23.69
C SER A 353 -7.90 -19.39 22.46
N GLY A 354 -7.33 -19.16 21.27
CA GLY A 354 -8.05 -19.06 20.00
C GLY A 354 -8.71 -17.69 19.82
N ALA A 355 -8.76 -17.21 18.58
CA ALA A 355 -9.46 -16.00 18.16
C ALA A 355 -10.94 -16.03 18.59
N ARG A 356 -11.23 -15.66 19.84
CA ARG A 356 -12.58 -15.64 20.39
C ARG A 356 -13.18 -14.24 20.21
N SER A 357 -13.85 -14.12 19.07
CA SER A 357 -14.91 -13.18 18.70
C SER A 357 -14.64 -11.68 18.83
N VAL A 358 -14.63 -11.02 17.67
CA VAL A 358 -14.93 -9.59 17.49
C VAL A 358 -16.44 -9.35 17.33
N TYR A 359 -17.30 -10.37 17.43
CA TYR A 359 -18.71 -10.21 17.03
C TYR A 359 -19.65 -10.16 18.21
N LYS A 360 -20.18 -8.97 18.48
CA LYS A 360 -21.45 -8.82 19.21
C LYS A 360 -22.59 -9.21 18.27
N SER A 361 -23.12 -10.41 18.41
CA SER A 361 -24.38 -10.80 17.74
C SER A 361 -25.61 -10.08 18.33
N SER A 362 -25.44 -9.34 19.44
CA SER A 362 -26.47 -8.50 20.05
C SER A 362 -25.87 -7.39 20.94
N ALA A 363 -26.63 -6.33 21.19
CA ALA A 363 -26.24 -5.18 22.03
C ALA A 363 -25.90 -5.53 23.50
N ASN A 364 -26.10 -6.78 23.94
CA ASN A 364 -25.99 -7.21 25.34
C ASN A 364 -24.76 -8.09 25.67
N ASP A 365 -23.82 -8.30 24.74
CA ASP A 365 -22.54 -8.95 25.08
C ASP A 365 -21.56 -7.92 25.68
N ALA A 366 -21.16 -8.18 26.92
CA ALA A 366 -20.33 -7.30 27.75
C ALA A 366 -18.82 -7.60 27.65
N SER A 367 -18.40 -8.54 26.80
CA SER A 367 -16.99 -8.80 26.53
C SER A 367 -16.44 -7.85 25.44
N GLY A 368 -15.32 -7.19 25.72
CA GLY A 368 -14.65 -6.28 24.79
C GLY A 368 -13.97 -7.01 23.62
N PHE A 369 -13.65 -6.27 22.55
CA PHE A 369 -13.02 -6.81 21.34
C PHE A 369 -11.51 -7.01 21.58
N ASP A 370 -10.96 -8.17 21.24
CA ASP A 370 -9.53 -8.46 21.33
C ASP A 370 -8.86 -8.25 19.96
N TRP A 371 -8.11 -7.16 19.82
CA TRP A 371 -7.36 -6.78 18.62
C TRP A 371 -5.91 -7.30 18.61
N ALA A 372 -5.49 -8.04 19.63
CA ALA A 372 -4.13 -8.57 19.68
C ALA A 372 -3.82 -9.42 18.43
N GLY A 373 -2.69 -9.15 17.79
CA GLY A 373 -2.19 -9.87 16.61
C GLY A 373 -2.77 -9.42 15.28
N ARG A 374 -3.56 -8.34 15.25
CA ARG A 374 -4.07 -7.72 14.02
C ARG A 374 -4.32 -6.22 14.17
N TYR A 375 -4.54 -5.52 13.07
CA TYR A 375 -4.86 -4.09 13.11
C TYR A 375 -6.33 -3.84 13.44
N GLN A 376 -6.56 -2.82 14.27
CA GLN A 376 -7.86 -2.18 14.38
C GLN A 376 -8.04 -1.23 13.18
N PRO A 377 -9.17 -1.30 12.45
CA PRO A 377 -9.48 -0.32 11.42
C PRO A 377 -9.49 1.10 11.99
N SER A 378 -8.95 2.06 11.25
CA SER A 378 -8.90 3.47 11.66
C SER A 378 -9.24 4.41 10.51
N PHE A 379 -9.68 5.63 10.85
CA PHE A 379 -9.98 6.69 9.88
C PHE A 379 -8.69 7.40 9.41
N GLY A 380 -7.72 6.63 8.95
CA GLY A 380 -6.40 7.15 8.57
C GLY A 380 -6.36 7.82 7.19
N SER A 381 -7.39 7.63 6.35
CA SER A 381 -7.47 8.26 5.02
C SER A 381 -8.43 9.45 5.04
N VAL A 382 -7.88 10.65 4.89
CA VAL A 382 -8.62 11.91 4.76
C VAL A 382 -8.66 12.32 3.29
N VAL A 383 -9.83 12.27 2.67
CA VAL A 383 -10.00 12.45 1.22
C VAL A 383 -10.67 13.80 0.92
N PRO A 384 -10.01 14.71 0.17
CA PRO A 384 -10.62 15.97 -0.27
C PRO A 384 -11.54 15.77 -1.51
N PRO A 385 -12.51 16.66 -1.75
CA PRO A 385 -13.34 16.61 -2.95
C PRO A 385 -12.54 16.85 -4.24
N VAL A 386 -12.72 15.98 -5.23
CA VAL A 386 -12.24 16.23 -6.60
C VAL A 386 -13.14 17.23 -7.32
N VAL A 387 -14.44 17.27 -7.00
CA VAL A 387 -15.40 18.27 -7.50
C VAL A 387 -16.19 18.86 -6.34
N LEU A 388 -16.33 20.19 -6.35
CA LEU A 388 -17.29 20.95 -5.56
C LEU A 388 -18.05 21.87 -6.52
N ALA A 389 -19.35 21.68 -6.67
CA ALA A 389 -20.19 22.43 -7.58
C ALA A 389 -21.33 23.11 -6.82
N GLN A 390 -21.40 24.44 -6.88
CA GLN A 390 -22.51 25.19 -6.32
C GLN A 390 -23.72 25.14 -7.26
N LYS A 391 -24.84 24.62 -6.78
CA LYS A 391 -26.09 24.43 -7.53
C LYS A 391 -27.09 25.56 -7.37
N GLY A 392 -26.86 26.40 -6.36
CA GLY A 392 -27.69 27.53 -5.96
C GLY A 392 -27.22 28.05 -4.61
N SER A 393 -27.80 29.15 -4.14
CA SER A 393 -27.45 29.70 -2.82
C SER A 393 -27.63 28.63 -1.75
N GLY A 394 -26.54 28.29 -1.07
CA GLY A 394 -26.47 27.29 -0.02
C GLY A 394 -26.65 25.82 -0.43
N ASN A 395 -26.58 25.50 -1.73
CA ASN A 395 -26.70 24.12 -2.22
C ASN A 395 -25.46 23.70 -2.99
N TYR A 396 -24.81 22.62 -2.57
CA TYR A 396 -23.57 22.12 -3.17
C TYR A 396 -23.67 20.64 -3.53
N PHE A 397 -23.02 20.27 -4.63
CA PHE A 397 -22.72 18.88 -4.99
C PHE A 397 -21.23 18.63 -4.82
N VAL A 398 -20.89 17.52 -4.21
CA VAL A 398 -19.53 17.11 -3.87
C VAL A 398 -19.27 15.73 -4.46
N ASP A 399 -18.15 15.56 -5.16
CA ASP A 399 -17.62 14.26 -5.60
C ASP A 399 -16.23 14.07 -4.98
N PHE A 400 -16.04 12.99 -4.23
CA PHE A 400 -14.74 12.58 -3.66
C PHE A 400 -13.89 11.76 -4.64
N GLY A 401 -14.44 11.42 -5.81
CA GLY A 401 -13.77 10.67 -6.87
C GLY A 401 -13.83 9.17 -6.68
N ARG A 402 -13.92 8.68 -5.43
CA ARG A 402 -14.09 7.26 -5.08
C ARG A 402 -15.05 7.08 -3.89
N ASP A 403 -15.65 5.90 -3.84
CA ASP A 403 -16.46 5.44 -2.73
C ASP A 403 -15.54 5.13 -1.53
N GLY A 404 -15.94 5.58 -0.35
CA GLY A 404 -15.20 5.35 0.89
C GLY A 404 -16.15 5.02 2.03
N PHE A 405 -15.86 3.94 2.75
CA PHE A 405 -16.57 3.57 3.98
C PHE A 405 -16.19 4.56 5.08
N GLY A 406 -17.12 5.40 5.52
CA GLY A 406 -16.81 6.32 6.61
C GLY A 406 -17.79 7.44 6.85
N TYR A 407 -17.28 8.65 7.11
CA TYR A 407 -18.10 9.82 7.44
C TYR A 407 -17.58 11.09 6.78
N LEU A 408 -18.42 12.12 6.72
CA LEU A 408 -18.11 13.42 6.15
C LEU A 408 -17.69 14.38 7.27
N THR A 409 -16.67 15.21 7.04
CA THR A 409 -16.43 16.42 7.82
C THR A 409 -16.73 17.64 6.99
N VAL A 410 -17.44 18.60 7.59
CA VAL A 410 -17.65 19.94 7.04
C VAL A 410 -17.24 20.94 8.12
N ARG A 411 -16.25 21.79 7.86
CA ARG A 411 -15.89 22.93 8.72
C ARG A 411 -16.72 24.13 8.28
N LEU A 412 -17.34 24.82 9.23
CA LEU A 412 -18.05 26.07 8.97
C LEU A 412 -17.64 27.06 10.06
N ASN A 413 -17.18 28.24 9.66
CA ASN A 413 -16.93 29.35 10.56
C ASN A 413 -17.94 30.47 10.29
N GLY A 414 -18.69 30.87 11.33
CA GLY A 414 -19.61 32.00 11.25
C GLY A 414 -20.78 31.91 12.23
N SER A 415 -21.75 32.81 12.09
CA SER A 415 -22.94 32.87 12.94
C SER A 415 -24.13 32.14 12.31
N TYR A 416 -24.24 30.84 12.55
CA TYR A 416 -25.26 29.97 11.95
C TYR A 416 -26.21 29.33 12.96
N ALA A 417 -26.15 29.70 14.25
CA ALA A 417 -27.03 29.17 15.28
C ALA A 417 -28.51 29.26 14.88
N GLY A 418 -29.21 28.13 14.99
CA GLY A 418 -30.62 28.01 14.62
C GLY A 418 -30.87 27.71 13.13
N GLN A 419 -29.85 27.69 12.29
CA GLN A 419 -29.93 27.18 10.92
C GLN A 419 -29.77 25.65 10.90
N LEU A 420 -30.32 25.02 9.85
CA LEU A 420 -30.24 23.58 9.63
C LEU A 420 -29.62 23.31 8.26
N MET A 421 -28.55 22.52 8.24
CA MET A 421 -27.98 21.97 7.01
C MET A 421 -28.47 20.53 6.82
N THR A 422 -28.89 20.18 5.61
CA THR A 422 -29.22 18.79 5.25
C THR A 422 -28.11 18.22 4.39
N VAL A 423 -27.62 17.04 4.75
CA VAL A 423 -26.60 16.30 4.00
C VAL A 423 -27.22 15.04 3.43
N LYS A 424 -27.13 14.87 2.11
CA LYS A 424 -27.54 13.65 1.41
C LYS A 424 -26.31 12.90 0.93
N PHE A 425 -26.27 11.59 1.16
CA PHE A 425 -25.19 10.71 0.76
C PHE A 425 -25.64 9.78 -0.38
N SER A 426 -24.73 9.44 -1.28
CA SER A 426 -24.94 8.36 -2.25
C SER A 426 -23.62 7.83 -2.81
N GLU A 427 -23.62 6.55 -3.18
CA GLU A 427 -22.64 5.95 -4.11
C GLU A 427 -22.95 6.31 -5.58
N HIS A 428 -24.11 6.90 -5.85
CA HIS A 428 -24.60 7.21 -7.20
C HIS A 428 -24.85 8.70 -7.44
N ALA A 429 -24.47 9.17 -8.63
CA ALA A 429 -24.84 10.49 -9.12
C ALA A 429 -25.28 10.44 -10.59
N THR A 430 -26.16 11.36 -10.97
CA THR A 430 -26.48 11.66 -12.37
C THR A 430 -26.30 13.15 -12.61
N GLY A 431 -25.27 13.50 -13.40
CA GLY A 431 -24.81 14.88 -13.47
C GLY A 431 -24.28 15.34 -12.10
N GLN A 432 -24.69 16.53 -11.66
CA GLN A 432 -24.32 17.09 -10.36
C GLN A 432 -25.44 16.92 -9.32
N SER A 433 -26.07 15.74 -9.28
CA SER A 433 -27.10 15.42 -8.29
C SER A 433 -26.91 13.99 -7.80
N VAL A 434 -27.00 13.78 -6.48
CA VAL A 434 -27.07 12.43 -5.93
C VAL A 434 -28.40 11.78 -6.30
N VAL A 435 -28.37 10.47 -6.56
CA VAL A 435 -29.57 9.69 -6.93
C VAL A 435 -29.58 8.36 -6.18
N ASP A 436 -30.75 7.72 -6.07
CA ASP A 436 -30.83 6.29 -5.77
C ASP A 436 -30.90 5.50 -7.08
N ALA A 437 -29.87 4.70 -7.37
CA ALA A 437 -29.87 3.79 -8.53
C ALA A 437 -30.24 2.34 -8.15
N GLY A 438 -30.62 2.10 -6.88
CA GLY A 438 -30.87 0.78 -6.32
C GLY A 438 -29.59 0.01 -6.02
N GLY A 439 -29.67 -0.89 -5.03
CA GLY A 439 -28.57 -1.78 -4.66
C GLY A 439 -27.60 -1.23 -3.61
N SER A 440 -27.48 0.10 -3.48
CA SER A 440 -26.72 0.72 -2.38
C SER A 440 -27.49 0.69 -1.06
N THR A 441 -26.78 0.63 0.08
CA THR A 441 -27.40 0.94 1.38
C THR A 441 -27.57 2.44 1.61
N THR A 442 -26.95 3.28 0.79
CA THR A 442 -27.15 4.74 0.79
C THR A 442 -28.18 5.16 -0.25
N ASN A 443 -29.36 5.57 0.25
CA ASN A 443 -30.41 6.15 -0.57
C ASN A 443 -30.57 7.64 -0.18
N PRO A 444 -30.30 8.60 -1.08
CA PRO A 444 -30.29 10.03 -0.73
C PRO A 444 -31.64 10.61 -0.26
N ASP A 445 -32.75 9.91 -0.47
CA ASP A 445 -34.07 10.32 -0.01
C ASP A 445 -34.41 9.78 1.39
N THR A 446 -33.80 8.68 1.82
CA THR A 446 -34.05 8.04 3.12
C THR A 446 -32.86 8.05 4.08
N THR A 447 -31.65 8.33 3.58
CA THR A 447 -30.37 8.36 4.33
C THR A 447 -29.77 9.77 4.40
N GLN A 448 -30.61 10.78 4.64
CA GLN A 448 -30.15 12.16 4.84
C GLN A 448 -29.95 12.49 6.32
N THR A 449 -28.93 13.29 6.62
CA THR A 449 -28.62 13.75 7.97
C THR A 449 -28.89 15.25 8.07
N VAL A 450 -29.68 15.66 9.06
CA VAL A 450 -29.93 17.08 9.36
C VAL A 450 -29.02 17.49 10.51
N VAL A 451 -28.24 18.55 10.28
CA VAL A 451 -27.25 19.07 11.21
C VAL A 451 -27.70 20.46 11.67
N ALA A 452 -27.88 20.61 12.98
CA ALA A 452 -28.11 21.92 13.58
C ALA A 452 -26.77 22.66 13.66
N LEU A 453 -26.74 23.84 13.05
CA LEU A 453 -25.53 24.65 13.00
C LEU A 453 -25.38 25.46 14.29
N GLN A 454 -24.13 25.71 14.65
CA GLN A 454 -23.68 26.48 15.80
C GLN A 454 -22.96 27.74 15.31
N ASN A 455 -22.76 28.69 16.23
CA ASN A 455 -21.90 29.83 15.97
C ASN A 455 -20.43 29.46 16.20
N GLY A 456 -19.52 30.18 15.55
CA GLY A 456 -18.06 30.01 15.66
C GLY A 456 -17.51 29.04 14.61
N ASP A 457 -16.23 28.71 14.75
CA ASP A 457 -15.56 27.74 13.89
C ASP A 457 -15.81 26.30 14.38
N VAL A 458 -16.63 25.57 13.63
CA VAL A 458 -17.08 24.25 14.01
C VAL A 458 -16.87 23.26 12.88
N THR A 459 -16.12 22.19 13.18
CA THR A 459 -16.03 21.01 12.32
C THR A 459 -17.12 19.99 12.67
N TYR A 460 -18.09 19.86 11.79
CA TYR A 460 -19.19 18.90 11.91
C TYR A 460 -18.76 17.53 11.39
N LYS A 461 -18.81 16.50 12.25
CA LYS A 461 -18.62 15.09 11.87
C LYS A 461 -19.98 14.46 11.53
N ILE A 462 -20.29 14.37 10.24
CA ILE A 462 -21.60 14.02 9.70
C ILE A 462 -21.58 12.60 9.16
N ARG A 463 -22.46 11.76 9.70
CA ARG A 463 -22.54 10.33 9.37
C ARG A 463 -23.68 10.05 8.42
N THR A 464 -23.59 8.94 7.71
CA THR A 464 -24.74 8.31 7.07
C THR A 464 -25.68 7.73 8.14
N PRO A 465 -27.01 7.91 8.02
CA PRO A 465 -27.96 7.27 8.92
C PRO A 465 -27.91 5.74 8.81
N ASP A 466 -27.92 5.03 9.94
CA ASP A 466 -28.09 3.57 9.95
C ASP A 466 -29.53 3.21 9.58
N VAL A 467 -29.72 2.60 8.41
CA VAL A 467 -31.01 2.14 7.90
C VAL A 467 -31.14 0.63 7.85
N SER A 468 -30.10 -0.15 8.17
CA SER A 468 -30.12 -1.61 8.01
C SER A 468 -30.38 -2.36 9.32
N GLY A 469 -30.00 -1.82 10.47
CA GLY A 469 -30.17 -2.44 11.80
C GLY A 469 -29.40 -3.75 12.02
N ASN A 470 -28.71 -4.25 11.00
CA ASN A 470 -27.82 -5.41 11.00
C ASN A 470 -26.49 -4.96 10.41
N GLY A 471 -25.45 -4.83 11.23
CA GLY A 471 -24.13 -4.43 10.76
C GLY A 471 -23.03 -4.64 11.80
N VAL A 472 -21.80 -4.77 11.32
CA VAL A 472 -20.61 -4.81 12.17
C VAL A 472 -20.44 -3.45 12.85
N HIS A 473 -20.55 -3.44 14.18
CA HIS A 473 -20.27 -2.26 14.99
C HIS A 473 -18.76 -2.12 15.15
N ILE A 474 -18.21 -0.99 14.72
CA ILE A 474 -16.79 -0.69 14.86
C ILE A 474 -16.51 -0.21 16.30
N ASP A 475 -15.52 -0.81 16.96
CA ASP A 475 -15.16 -0.50 18.34
C ASP A 475 -14.58 0.92 18.50
N GLY A 476 -14.84 1.57 19.64
CA GLY A 476 -14.45 2.97 19.88
C GLY A 476 -15.21 4.01 19.04
N TRP A 477 -15.95 3.57 18.02
CA TRP A 477 -16.87 4.41 17.27
C TRP A 477 -18.23 4.42 17.97
N ALA A 478 -18.49 5.49 18.74
CA ALA A 478 -19.75 5.69 19.48
C ALA A 478 -21.03 5.78 18.59
N GLY A 479 -20.96 5.40 17.32
CA GLY A 479 -21.87 5.84 16.25
C GLY A 479 -22.60 4.79 15.43
N GLY A 480 -22.41 3.49 15.66
CA GLY A 480 -23.12 2.46 14.91
C GLY A 480 -22.45 2.04 13.60
N VAL A 481 -23.24 1.81 12.56
CA VAL A 481 -22.85 1.26 11.25
C VAL A 481 -22.06 2.26 10.40
N VAL A 482 -21.03 1.79 9.69
CA VAL A 482 -20.28 2.54 8.67
C VAL A 482 -20.76 2.12 7.28
N THR A 483 -21.09 3.09 6.41
CA THR A 483 -21.52 2.83 5.02
C THR A 483 -20.62 3.57 4.03
N PRO A 484 -20.53 3.11 2.79
CA PRO A 484 -19.79 3.78 1.74
C PRO A 484 -20.57 4.97 1.20
N PHE A 485 -19.87 6.00 0.75
CA PHE A 485 -20.40 7.04 -0.12
C PHE A 485 -19.29 7.60 -0.99
N ARG A 486 -19.63 8.19 -2.13
CA ARG A 486 -18.72 8.97 -2.98
C ARG A 486 -19.21 10.38 -3.21
N TYR A 487 -20.53 10.53 -3.29
CA TYR A 487 -21.19 11.78 -3.62
C TYR A 487 -21.96 12.30 -2.44
N VAL A 488 -21.93 13.62 -2.27
CA VAL A 488 -22.70 14.32 -1.25
C VAL A 488 -23.44 15.50 -1.87
N GLU A 489 -24.69 15.70 -1.47
CA GLU A 489 -25.37 16.99 -1.62
C GLU A 489 -25.53 17.68 -0.27
N LEU A 490 -25.03 18.91 -0.19
CA LEU A 490 -25.22 19.80 0.96
C LEU A 490 -26.35 20.76 0.61
N LEU A 491 -27.39 20.82 1.42
CA LEU A 491 -28.55 21.71 1.25
C LEU A 491 -28.64 22.65 2.44
N ASN A 492 -28.95 23.93 2.16
CA ASN A 492 -28.92 25.01 3.15
C ASN A 492 -27.58 25.08 3.92
N CYS A 493 -26.49 24.76 3.24
CA CYS A 493 -25.14 24.85 3.77
C CYS A 493 -24.63 26.28 3.57
N PRO A 494 -24.03 26.91 4.59
CA PRO A 494 -23.32 28.16 4.41
C PRO A 494 -22.22 28.07 3.33
N PRO A 495 -21.64 29.20 2.88
CA PRO A 495 -20.51 29.19 1.96
C PRO A 495 -19.40 28.23 2.39
N VAL A 496 -18.99 27.35 1.47
CA VAL A 496 -17.91 26.37 1.67
C VAL A 496 -17.06 26.25 0.42
N THR A 497 -15.80 25.89 0.62
CA THR A 497 -14.80 25.57 -0.38
C THR A 497 -14.41 24.09 -0.30
N LYS A 498 -13.49 23.65 -1.17
CA LYS A 498 -12.94 22.30 -1.07
C LYS A 498 -12.15 22.08 0.23
N ARG A 499 -11.57 23.13 0.81
CA ARG A 499 -10.78 23.05 2.06
C ARG A 499 -11.64 22.71 3.27
N ASP A 500 -12.93 23.01 3.22
CA ASP A 500 -13.85 22.82 4.34
C ASP A 500 -14.44 21.41 4.42
N ILE A 501 -14.33 20.62 3.34
CA ILE A 501 -15.03 19.35 3.21
C ILE A 501 -14.01 18.21 3.13
N ARG A 502 -14.18 17.15 3.93
CA ARG A 502 -13.41 15.89 3.77
C ARG A 502 -14.29 14.67 3.91
N GLN A 503 -13.95 13.62 3.19
CA GLN A 503 -14.40 12.26 3.47
C GLN A 503 -13.34 11.58 4.35
N GLN A 504 -13.76 11.03 5.47
CA GLN A 504 -12.93 10.32 6.43
C GLN A 504 -13.17 8.82 6.21
N VAL A 505 -12.18 8.10 5.68
CA VAL A 505 -12.32 6.71 5.23
C VAL A 505 -11.70 5.73 6.23
N LEU A 506 -12.46 4.70 6.58
CA LEU A 506 -12.10 3.62 7.49
C LEU A 506 -11.53 2.42 6.72
N HIS A 507 -10.34 1.96 7.11
CA HIS A 507 -9.74 0.72 6.64
C HIS A 507 -8.66 0.25 7.62
N VAL A 508 -8.20 -1.01 7.50
CA VAL A 508 -6.94 -1.43 8.15
C VAL A 508 -5.76 -0.77 7.43
N PRO A 509 -4.59 -0.57 8.07
CA PRO A 509 -3.40 -0.06 7.39
C PRO A 509 -3.18 -0.73 6.04
N PHE A 510 -3.01 0.08 4.99
CA PHE A 510 -2.90 -0.40 3.62
C PHE A 510 -1.88 0.46 2.86
N SER A 511 -0.83 -0.16 2.31
CA SER A 511 0.23 0.58 1.62
C SER A 511 -0.14 0.90 0.18
N GLU A 512 -0.17 2.20 -0.16
CA GLU A 512 -0.45 2.62 -1.54
C GLU A 512 0.66 2.27 -2.54
N LYS A 513 1.87 1.95 -2.04
CA LYS A 513 3.07 1.68 -2.84
C LYS A 513 3.44 0.19 -2.89
N ALA A 514 2.77 -0.67 -2.13
CA ALA A 514 3.13 -2.09 -2.04
C ALA A 514 2.94 -2.86 -3.35
N ALA A 515 2.00 -2.43 -4.20
CA ALA A 515 1.67 -3.09 -5.46
C ALA A 515 1.44 -2.08 -6.57
N GLY A 516 1.77 -2.46 -7.80
CA GLY A 516 1.58 -1.65 -9.00
C GLY A 516 1.33 -2.51 -10.23
N PHE A 517 0.56 -1.99 -11.19
CA PHE A 517 0.35 -2.64 -12.48
C PHE A 517 0.11 -1.61 -13.59
N ARG A 518 0.75 -1.83 -14.73
CA ARG A 518 0.52 -1.10 -15.99
C ARG A 518 0.60 -2.07 -17.16
N SER A 519 -0.11 -1.75 -18.22
CA SER A 519 -0.12 -2.56 -19.44
C SER A 519 -0.29 -1.73 -20.70
N SER A 520 -0.15 -2.40 -21.84
CA SER A 520 -0.48 -1.83 -23.14
C SER A 520 -1.99 -1.56 -23.35
N ASP A 521 -2.86 -1.91 -22.39
CA ASP A 521 -4.31 -1.73 -22.48
C ASP A 521 -4.87 -0.96 -21.26
N ALA A 522 -5.21 0.31 -21.47
CA ALA A 522 -5.72 1.18 -20.40
C ALA A 522 -7.03 0.69 -19.77
N THR A 523 -7.80 -0.17 -20.44
CA THR A 523 -9.00 -0.79 -19.86
C THR A 523 -8.61 -1.76 -18.76
N LEU A 524 -7.60 -2.59 -19.03
CA LEU A 524 -7.11 -3.57 -18.08
C LEU A 524 -6.47 -2.88 -16.86
N ASP A 525 -5.74 -1.79 -17.09
CA ASP A 525 -5.18 -0.96 -16.02
C ASP A 525 -6.30 -0.41 -15.11
N ALA A 526 -7.34 0.18 -15.69
CA ALA A 526 -8.48 0.71 -14.92
C ALA A 526 -9.23 -0.39 -14.15
N VAL A 527 -9.39 -1.58 -14.76
CA VAL A 527 -10.01 -2.75 -14.10
C VAL A 527 -9.17 -3.20 -12.91
N TRP A 528 -7.85 -3.31 -13.07
CA TRP A 528 -6.97 -3.67 -11.96
C TRP A 528 -7.01 -2.63 -10.83
N GLU A 529 -6.94 -1.34 -11.15
CA GLU A 529 -6.97 -0.26 -10.15
C GLU A 529 -8.27 -0.27 -9.34
N MET A 530 -9.44 -0.46 -9.98
CA MET A 530 -10.72 -0.62 -9.27
C MET A 530 -10.69 -1.83 -8.33
N CYS A 531 -10.17 -2.97 -8.80
CA CYS A 531 -10.12 -4.20 -8.01
C CYS A 531 -9.10 -4.11 -6.86
N ARG A 532 -7.94 -3.49 -7.08
CA ARG A 532 -6.94 -3.19 -6.05
C ARG A 532 -7.54 -2.29 -4.97
N TYR A 533 -8.19 -1.19 -5.37
CA TYR A 533 -8.84 -0.29 -4.43
C TYR A 533 -9.96 -0.99 -3.63
N SER A 534 -10.64 -1.96 -4.24
CA SER A 534 -11.64 -2.77 -3.55
C SER A 534 -11.07 -3.55 -2.36
N MET A 535 -9.82 -4.04 -2.44
CA MET A 535 -9.16 -4.73 -1.32
C MET A 535 -8.95 -3.78 -0.13
N LYS A 536 -8.50 -2.54 -0.40
CA LYS A 536 -8.39 -1.50 0.63
C LYS A 536 -9.75 -1.16 1.23
N ALA A 537 -10.72 -0.79 0.38
CA ALA A 537 -11.99 -0.25 0.83
C ALA A 537 -12.83 -1.26 1.62
N THR A 538 -12.81 -2.54 1.23
CA THR A 538 -13.59 -3.62 1.89
C THR A 538 -12.93 -4.17 3.15
N SER A 539 -11.73 -3.70 3.52
CA SER A 539 -11.05 -4.07 4.77
C SER A 539 -11.57 -3.33 6.02
N PHE A 540 -12.52 -2.40 5.84
CA PHE A 540 -13.03 -1.50 6.89
C PHE A 540 -13.53 -2.20 8.17
N ALA A 541 -13.93 -3.47 8.09
CA ALA A 541 -14.41 -4.23 9.23
C ALA A 541 -13.30 -4.92 10.05
N GLY A 542 -12.03 -4.91 9.58
CA GLY A 542 -10.93 -5.65 10.22
C GLY A 542 -11.04 -7.18 10.11
N VAL A 543 -11.94 -7.62 9.23
CA VAL A 543 -12.32 -9.00 8.91
C VAL A 543 -12.97 -8.95 7.55
N TYR A 544 -12.76 -9.96 6.71
CA TYR A 544 -13.33 -9.99 5.37
C TYR A 544 -14.84 -10.20 5.45
N VAL A 545 -15.56 -9.18 5.02
CA VAL A 545 -17.01 -9.18 4.84
C VAL A 545 -17.34 -9.14 3.35
N ASP A 546 -18.57 -9.49 3.03
CA ASP A 546 -19.13 -9.48 1.68
C ASP A 546 -19.15 -8.06 1.08
N GLY A 547 -19.81 -7.12 1.76
CA GLY A 547 -19.93 -5.71 1.38
C GLY A 547 -20.76 -4.93 2.40
N ASP A 548 -21.37 -3.81 2.00
CA ASP A 548 -22.11 -2.92 2.89
C ASP A 548 -23.53 -3.38 3.22
N ARG A 549 -24.13 -4.26 2.43
CA ARG A 549 -25.53 -4.68 2.64
C ARG A 549 -25.69 -5.66 3.80
N GLU A 550 -24.98 -6.79 3.76
CA GLU A 550 -25.08 -7.81 4.83
C GLU A 550 -23.98 -7.64 5.87
N ARG A 551 -22.77 -7.24 5.44
CA ARG A 551 -21.59 -7.00 6.28
C ARG A 551 -21.21 -8.26 7.08
N LEU A 552 -21.34 -9.42 6.45
CA LEU A 552 -21.06 -10.71 7.06
C LEU A 552 -19.89 -11.39 6.34
N PRO A 553 -19.00 -12.09 7.07
CA PRO A 553 -18.02 -12.94 6.44
C PRO A 553 -18.66 -14.17 5.81
N TYR A 554 -18.21 -14.48 4.59
CA TYR A 554 -18.54 -15.71 3.86
C TYR A 554 -17.24 -16.33 3.34
N GLU A 555 -17.15 -17.66 3.32
CA GLU A 555 -15.91 -18.37 3.05
C GLU A 555 -15.40 -18.20 1.60
N ALA A 556 -16.31 -18.14 0.62
CA ALA A 556 -15.93 -17.92 -0.78
C ALA A 556 -15.38 -16.51 -1.02
N ASP A 557 -16.05 -15.52 -0.43
CA ASP A 557 -15.70 -14.11 -0.43
C ASP A 557 -14.35 -13.88 0.23
N ALA A 558 -14.18 -14.43 1.44
CA ALA A 558 -12.94 -14.36 2.19
C ALA A 558 -11.76 -14.99 1.43
N TYR A 559 -11.98 -16.07 0.67
CA TYR A 559 -10.92 -16.66 -0.14
C TYR A 559 -10.48 -15.75 -1.31
N ILE A 560 -11.43 -15.14 -2.04
CA ILE A 560 -11.09 -14.19 -3.12
C ILE A 560 -10.43 -12.93 -2.55
N ASN A 561 -10.96 -12.42 -1.44
CA ASN A 561 -10.40 -11.25 -0.75
C ASN A 561 -8.99 -11.56 -0.21
N GLN A 562 -8.76 -12.73 0.41
CA GLN A 562 -7.44 -13.19 0.84
C GLN A 562 -6.45 -13.21 -0.32
N LEU A 563 -6.82 -13.83 -1.46
CA LEU A 563 -5.97 -13.86 -2.62
C LEU A 563 -5.68 -12.46 -3.15
N GLY A 564 -6.68 -11.58 -3.28
CA GLY A 564 -6.48 -10.21 -3.76
C GLY A 564 -5.62 -9.37 -2.83
N HIS A 565 -5.86 -9.44 -1.52
CA HIS A 565 -5.10 -8.70 -0.52
C HIS A 565 -3.63 -9.09 -0.52
N TYR A 566 -3.32 -10.40 -0.60
CA TYR A 566 -1.94 -10.90 -0.67
C TYR A 566 -1.13 -10.44 -1.90
N TYR A 567 -1.79 -9.96 -2.96
CA TYR A 567 -1.13 -9.38 -4.14
C TYR A 567 -1.19 -7.85 -4.18
N THR A 568 -1.85 -7.21 -3.22
CA THR A 568 -2.06 -5.75 -3.21
C THR A 568 -1.47 -5.05 -1.99
N ASP A 569 -1.20 -5.80 -0.91
CA ASP A 569 -0.48 -5.31 0.27
C ASP A 569 0.31 -6.44 0.97
N ARG A 570 1.24 -6.06 1.84
CA ARG A 570 2.01 -6.98 2.71
C ARG A 570 1.39 -7.09 4.11
N GLU A 571 0.06 -7.16 4.15
CA GLU A 571 -0.74 -7.35 5.36
C GLU A 571 -1.41 -8.73 5.31
N PHE A 572 -1.06 -9.61 6.25
CA PHE A 572 -1.52 -11.02 6.22
C PHE A 572 -2.48 -11.38 7.37
N THR A 573 -2.52 -10.56 8.42
CA THR A 573 -3.24 -10.85 9.66
C THR A 573 -4.75 -10.76 9.51
N THR A 574 -5.26 -9.83 8.68
CA THR A 574 -6.71 -9.75 8.41
C THR A 574 -7.22 -11.02 7.74
N ALA A 575 -6.48 -11.56 6.77
CA ALA A 575 -6.83 -12.81 6.10
C ALA A 575 -6.83 -14.00 7.06
N ARG A 576 -5.75 -14.14 7.84
CA ARG A 576 -5.62 -15.23 8.83
C ARG A 576 -6.77 -15.20 9.83
N TYR A 577 -7.02 -14.04 10.42
CA TYR A 577 -8.11 -13.85 11.36
C TYR A 577 -9.48 -14.19 10.75
N SER A 578 -9.72 -13.76 9.50
CA SER A 578 -11.01 -13.95 8.83
C SER A 578 -11.37 -15.42 8.66
N TYR A 579 -10.44 -16.26 8.18
CA TYR A 579 -10.75 -17.67 8.01
C TYR A 579 -10.82 -18.41 9.36
N GLU A 580 -10.01 -18.02 10.35
CA GLU A 580 -10.06 -18.61 11.70
C GLU A 580 -11.38 -18.30 12.41
N TRP A 581 -11.90 -17.09 12.20
CA TRP A 581 -13.22 -16.70 12.69
C TRP A 581 -14.33 -17.51 12.03
N LEU A 582 -14.28 -17.67 10.70
CA LEU A 582 -15.22 -18.46 9.92
C LEU A 582 -15.22 -19.95 10.32
N LEU A 583 -14.12 -20.50 10.84
CA LEU A 583 -14.11 -21.88 11.32
C LEU A 583 -15.11 -22.14 12.46
N ASP A 584 -15.41 -21.13 13.29
CA ASP A 584 -16.43 -21.20 14.35
C ASP A 584 -17.80 -20.65 13.91
N HIS A 585 -17.84 -19.87 12.82
CA HIS A 585 -19.01 -19.15 12.35
C HIS A 585 -19.35 -19.52 10.89
N SER A 586 -19.10 -20.78 10.52
CA SER A 586 -19.21 -21.24 9.14
C SER A 586 -20.63 -21.06 8.60
N THR A 587 -20.73 -20.71 7.33
CA THR A 587 -22.02 -20.48 6.67
C THR A 587 -22.63 -21.77 6.12
N TRP A 588 -23.79 -21.66 5.51
CA TRP A 588 -24.62 -22.81 5.13
C TRP A 588 -24.22 -23.55 3.83
N PRO A 589 -23.61 -22.92 2.80
CA PRO A 589 -23.33 -23.61 1.53
C PRO A 589 -22.30 -24.73 1.66
N THR A 590 -22.51 -25.81 0.91
CA THR A 590 -21.60 -26.96 0.90
C THR A 590 -20.21 -26.57 0.42
N GLU A 591 -20.13 -25.84 -0.70
CA GLU A 591 -18.86 -25.44 -1.30
C GLU A 591 -18.08 -24.46 -0.41
N TRP A 592 -18.76 -23.69 0.44
CA TRP A 592 -18.15 -22.64 1.28
C TRP A 592 -17.29 -23.31 2.36
N LYS A 593 -17.80 -24.38 2.97
CA LYS A 593 -17.04 -25.23 3.89
C LYS A 593 -15.86 -25.94 3.22
N LEU A 594 -15.90 -26.15 1.91
CA LEU A 594 -14.80 -26.71 1.13
C LEU A 594 -13.72 -25.67 0.79
N HIS A 595 -13.91 -24.38 1.10
CA HIS A 595 -12.87 -23.36 0.97
C HIS A 595 -11.90 -23.32 2.16
N PHE A 596 -12.24 -23.89 3.33
CA PHE A 596 -11.33 -23.86 4.50
C PHE A 596 -9.93 -24.44 4.21
N PRO A 597 -9.77 -25.59 3.54
CA PRO A 597 -8.43 -26.04 3.13
C PRO A 597 -7.74 -25.05 2.19
N LEU A 598 -8.47 -24.45 1.25
CA LEU A 598 -7.91 -23.49 0.28
C LEU A 598 -7.37 -22.25 1.01
N MET A 599 -8.13 -21.66 1.93
CA MET A 599 -7.71 -20.48 2.70
C MET A 599 -6.52 -20.76 3.61
N ALA A 600 -6.55 -21.89 4.35
CA ALA A 600 -5.46 -22.25 5.26
C ALA A 600 -4.17 -22.59 4.50
N TRP A 601 -4.28 -23.22 3.33
CA TRP A 601 -3.13 -23.52 2.48
C TRP A 601 -2.55 -22.27 1.82
N ALA A 602 -3.40 -21.34 1.38
CA ALA A 602 -2.96 -20.04 0.91
C ALA A 602 -2.22 -19.27 2.02
N ASP A 603 -2.75 -19.24 3.25
CA ASP A 603 -2.06 -18.60 4.38
C ASP A 603 -0.65 -19.18 4.59
N TYR A 604 -0.52 -20.51 4.64
CA TYR A 604 0.77 -21.18 4.77
C TYR A 604 1.71 -20.90 3.58
N LEU A 605 1.22 -20.93 2.34
CA LEU A 605 2.07 -20.70 1.17
C LEU A 605 2.59 -19.26 1.09
N TYR A 606 1.80 -18.26 1.47
CA TYR A 606 2.18 -16.85 1.34
C TYR A 606 2.99 -16.37 2.53
N THR A 607 2.74 -16.89 3.73
CA THR A 607 3.43 -16.48 4.96
C THR A 607 4.60 -17.40 5.32
N GLY A 608 4.56 -18.67 4.91
CA GLY A 608 5.49 -19.70 5.36
C GLY A 608 5.25 -20.20 6.79
N ASN A 609 4.24 -19.68 7.48
CA ASN A 609 3.97 -19.98 8.88
C ASN A 609 3.02 -21.19 8.98
N ALA A 610 3.49 -22.26 9.63
CA ALA A 610 2.71 -23.50 9.78
C ALA A 610 1.91 -23.56 11.09
N GLU A 611 2.04 -22.57 11.98
CA GLU A 611 1.47 -22.62 13.32
C GLU A 611 -0.05 -22.51 13.28
N ALA A 612 -0.58 -21.51 12.57
CA ALA A 612 -2.02 -21.34 12.38
C ALA A 612 -2.63 -22.57 11.68
N LEU A 613 -1.91 -23.15 10.72
CA LEU A 613 -2.28 -24.39 10.05
C LEU A 613 -2.32 -25.58 11.04
N ALA A 614 -1.31 -25.71 11.90
CA ALA A 614 -1.22 -26.78 12.91
C ALA A 614 -2.33 -26.66 13.97
N ALA A 615 -2.56 -25.45 14.49
CA ALA A 615 -3.56 -25.16 15.51
C ALA A 615 -4.99 -25.46 15.02
N ASN A 616 -5.27 -25.17 13.74
CA ASN A 616 -6.60 -25.29 13.16
C ASN A 616 -6.85 -26.59 12.39
N TYR A 617 -5.82 -27.42 12.18
CA TYR A 617 -5.91 -28.61 11.33
C TYR A 617 -7.13 -29.50 11.61
N ASN A 618 -7.39 -29.83 12.87
CA ASN A 618 -8.53 -30.71 13.22
C ASN A 618 -9.89 -30.06 12.92
N ARG A 619 -10.01 -28.73 13.10
CA ARG A 619 -11.24 -27.96 12.79
C ARG A 619 -11.48 -27.95 11.27
N ILE A 620 -10.43 -27.71 10.49
CA ILE A 620 -10.47 -27.73 9.02
C ILE A 620 -10.86 -29.13 8.51
N VAL A 621 -10.22 -30.19 9.03
CA VAL A 621 -10.55 -31.58 8.69
C VAL A 621 -12.01 -31.91 9.01
N SER A 622 -12.54 -31.43 10.14
CA SER A 622 -13.94 -31.65 10.53
C SER A 622 -14.91 -31.05 9.50
N HIS A 623 -14.64 -29.83 9.02
CA HIS A 623 -15.48 -29.17 8.02
C HIS A 623 -15.54 -29.92 6.69
N VAL A 624 -14.48 -30.60 6.27
CA VAL A 624 -14.49 -31.43 5.06
C VAL A 624 -15.05 -32.83 5.34
N SER A 625 -14.73 -33.41 6.50
CA SER A 625 -15.05 -34.81 6.81
C SER A 625 -16.52 -35.05 7.16
N GLN A 626 -17.28 -33.99 7.47
CA GLN A 626 -18.73 -34.07 7.65
C GLN A 626 -19.46 -34.65 6.42
N TYR A 627 -18.87 -34.52 5.23
CA TYR A 627 -19.42 -35.04 3.97
C TYR A 627 -19.02 -36.49 3.66
N HIS A 628 -18.05 -37.08 4.39
CA HIS A 628 -17.57 -38.44 4.12
C HIS A 628 -18.67 -39.52 4.15
N PRO A 629 -19.69 -39.46 5.03
CA PRO A 629 -20.79 -40.43 5.00
C PRO A 629 -21.61 -40.43 3.70
N SER A 630 -21.57 -39.32 2.94
CA SER A 630 -22.24 -39.16 1.64
C SER A 630 -21.35 -39.57 0.45
N VAL A 631 -20.11 -40.01 0.70
CA VAL A 631 -19.18 -40.47 -0.34
C VAL A 631 -19.47 -41.92 -0.69
N ARG A 632 -19.73 -42.17 -1.97
CA ARG A 632 -19.97 -43.50 -2.53
C ARG A 632 -18.71 -44.36 -2.57
N ALA A 633 -18.86 -45.65 -2.85
CA ALA A 633 -17.75 -46.59 -2.97
C ALA A 633 -16.75 -46.25 -4.10
N ASP A 634 -17.18 -45.50 -5.11
CA ASP A 634 -16.36 -45.01 -6.24
C ASP A 634 -15.74 -43.62 -5.97
N GLY A 635 -15.87 -43.09 -4.75
CA GLY A 635 -15.27 -41.81 -4.34
C GLY A 635 -16.11 -40.57 -4.67
N VAL A 636 -17.23 -40.73 -5.39
CA VAL A 636 -18.12 -39.62 -5.75
C VAL A 636 -18.99 -39.22 -4.55
N LEU A 637 -19.03 -37.92 -4.26
CA LEU A 637 -19.92 -37.34 -3.27
C LEU A 637 -21.35 -37.26 -3.83
N SER A 638 -22.29 -37.88 -3.12
CA SER A 638 -23.74 -37.80 -3.37
C SER A 638 -24.40 -36.98 -2.27
N HIS A 639 -24.52 -35.67 -2.49
CA HIS A 639 -25.04 -34.69 -1.53
C HIS A 639 -25.87 -33.62 -2.26
N SER A 640 -27.16 -33.52 -1.94
CA SER A 640 -28.12 -32.64 -2.64
C SER A 640 -28.57 -31.40 -1.86
N THR A 641 -28.22 -31.30 -0.57
CA THR A 641 -28.63 -30.18 0.28
C THR A 641 -27.62 -29.04 0.21
N ASN A 642 -28.09 -27.79 0.30
CA ASN A 642 -27.26 -26.60 0.50
C ASN A 642 -26.16 -26.35 -0.55
N ASN A 643 -26.27 -26.92 -1.76
CA ASN A 643 -25.33 -26.63 -2.83
C ASN A 643 -25.73 -25.34 -3.55
N ILE A 644 -24.75 -24.49 -3.84
CA ILE A 644 -24.99 -23.20 -4.47
C ILE A 644 -24.38 -23.09 -5.86
N VAL A 645 -23.20 -23.67 -6.13
CA VAL A 645 -22.43 -23.56 -7.39
C VAL A 645 -22.01 -22.13 -7.76
N ASP A 646 -22.95 -21.19 -7.84
CA ASP A 646 -22.73 -19.79 -8.15
C ASP A 646 -23.84 -18.88 -7.58
N TRP A 647 -23.61 -17.59 -7.48
CA TRP A 647 -24.57 -16.62 -6.95
C TRP A 647 -24.60 -15.31 -7.73
N PRO A 648 -25.79 -14.78 -8.09
CA PRO A 648 -27.14 -15.29 -7.81
C PRO A 648 -27.50 -16.52 -8.67
N ALA A 649 -28.61 -17.18 -8.34
CA ALA A 649 -29.04 -18.41 -9.04
C ALA A 649 -29.23 -18.22 -10.56
N GLY A 650 -29.57 -17.02 -11.02
CA GLY A 650 -29.72 -16.69 -12.43
C GLY A 650 -28.40 -16.68 -13.23
N GLU A 651 -27.25 -16.60 -12.55
CA GLU A 651 -25.92 -16.55 -13.17
C GLU A 651 -25.29 -17.93 -13.38
N ARG A 652 -26.00 -19.02 -13.09
CA ARG A 652 -25.46 -20.39 -13.16
C ARG A 652 -25.45 -21.02 -14.57
N ASP A 653 -25.64 -20.25 -15.63
CA ASP A 653 -25.84 -20.80 -17.00
C ASP A 653 -26.90 -21.92 -17.03
N GLY A 654 -27.95 -21.80 -16.21
CA GLY A 654 -29.00 -22.83 -16.10
C GLY A 654 -28.60 -24.13 -15.38
N TYR A 655 -27.51 -24.14 -14.58
CA TYR A 655 -27.00 -25.32 -13.88
C TYR A 655 -28.09 -26.13 -13.18
N VAL A 656 -28.16 -27.43 -13.48
CA VAL A 656 -29.12 -28.36 -12.88
C VAL A 656 -28.50 -29.06 -11.67
N LEU A 657 -28.92 -28.65 -10.47
CA LEU A 657 -28.51 -29.30 -9.22
C LEU A 657 -29.05 -30.74 -9.12
N THR A 658 -28.16 -31.70 -8.88
CA THR A 658 -28.46 -33.12 -8.65
C THR A 658 -27.94 -33.58 -7.29
N ALA A 659 -27.98 -34.89 -6.97
CA ALA A 659 -27.31 -35.41 -5.78
C ALA A 659 -25.79 -35.46 -5.98
N GLU A 660 -25.32 -35.95 -7.14
CA GLU A 660 -23.91 -35.91 -7.51
C GLU A 660 -23.66 -34.69 -8.42
N ASN A 661 -23.23 -33.57 -7.85
CA ASN A 661 -22.92 -32.34 -8.60
C ASN A 661 -21.45 -32.32 -9.02
N THR A 662 -21.19 -31.97 -10.28
CA THR A 662 -19.83 -31.87 -10.85
C THR A 662 -18.96 -30.85 -10.10
N VAL A 663 -19.48 -29.65 -9.84
CA VAL A 663 -18.74 -28.57 -9.16
C VAL A 663 -18.41 -28.92 -7.71
N VAL A 664 -19.38 -29.42 -6.95
CA VAL A 664 -19.16 -29.83 -5.55
C VAL A 664 -18.11 -30.93 -5.46
N ASN A 665 -18.15 -31.92 -6.36
CA ASN A 665 -17.15 -32.97 -6.42
C ASN A 665 -15.76 -32.42 -6.78
N ALA A 666 -15.66 -31.43 -7.67
CA ALA A 666 -14.38 -30.77 -7.95
C ALA A 666 -13.79 -30.07 -6.71
N PHE A 667 -14.63 -29.40 -5.91
CA PHE A 667 -14.19 -28.82 -4.62
C PHE A 667 -13.75 -29.89 -3.62
N CYS A 668 -14.47 -31.02 -3.53
CA CYS A 668 -14.05 -32.14 -2.66
C CYS A 668 -12.69 -32.70 -3.09
N TYR A 669 -12.46 -32.87 -4.39
CA TYR A 669 -11.17 -33.30 -4.93
C TYR A 669 -10.04 -32.37 -4.47
N LYS A 670 -10.18 -31.06 -4.74
CA LYS A 670 -9.17 -30.07 -4.38
C LYS A 670 -8.95 -30.01 -2.87
N SER A 671 -10.02 -30.06 -2.09
CA SER A 671 -9.97 -30.07 -0.62
C SER A 671 -9.19 -31.27 -0.09
N TRP A 672 -9.43 -32.48 -0.60
CA TRP A 672 -8.68 -33.67 -0.17
C TRP A 672 -7.22 -33.63 -0.62
N ARG A 673 -6.90 -33.08 -1.79
CA ARG A 673 -5.51 -32.86 -2.20
C ARG A 673 -4.79 -31.94 -1.22
N ILE A 674 -5.36 -30.78 -0.92
CA ILE A 674 -4.79 -29.84 0.03
C ILE A 674 -4.69 -30.44 1.43
N LEU A 675 -5.72 -31.13 1.93
CA LEU A 675 -5.66 -31.78 3.23
C LEU A 675 -4.55 -32.85 3.30
N ALA A 676 -4.28 -33.55 2.20
CA ALA A 676 -3.13 -34.46 2.14
C ALA A 676 -1.79 -33.71 2.24
N ASP A 677 -1.66 -32.57 1.56
CA ASP A 677 -0.47 -31.73 1.62
C ASP A 677 -0.26 -31.14 3.03
N MET A 678 -1.32 -30.60 3.63
CA MET A 678 -1.33 -30.12 5.02
C MET A 678 -0.93 -31.23 6.01
N ALA A 679 -1.51 -32.43 5.86
CA ALA A 679 -1.15 -33.58 6.68
C ALA A 679 0.33 -33.96 6.51
N GLY A 680 0.87 -33.84 5.31
CA GLY A 680 2.29 -34.05 5.01
C GLY A 680 3.19 -33.05 5.75
N VAL A 681 2.87 -31.75 5.68
CA VAL A 681 3.59 -30.69 6.41
C VAL A 681 3.61 -30.95 7.91
N LEU A 682 2.49 -31.42 8.48
CA LEU A 682 2.35 -31.71 9.91
C LEU A 682 2.83 -33.12 10.32
N GLY A 683 3.38 -33.91 9.41
CA GLY A 683 3.83 -35.29 9.70
C GLY A 683 2.70 -36.29 10.02
N LYS A 684 1.44 -35.97 9.70
CA LYS A 684 0.26 -36.82 9.91
C LYS A 684 0.10 -37.84 8.77
N THR A 685 1.03 -38.79 8.69
CA THR A 685 1.15 -39.74 7.57
C THR A 685 -0.11 -40.58 7.29
N ALA A 686 -0.88 -40.96 8.32
CA ALA A 686 -2.13 -41.71 8.15
C ALA A 686 -3.23 -40.87 7.48
N ASP A 687 -3.37 -39.60 7.88
CA ASP A 687 -4.31 -38.67 7.26
C ASP A 687 -3.90 -38.35 5.83
N GLN A 688 -2.60 -38.10 5.61
CA GLN A 688 -2.04 -37.87 4.28
C GLN A 688 -2.39 -39.02 3.32
N ALA A 689 -2.16 -40.27 3.74
CA ALA A 689 -2.49 -41.45 2.94
C ALA A 689 -4.02 -41.58 2.69
N SER A 690 -4.83 -41.30 3.70
CA SER A 690 -6.30 -41.36 3.63
C SER A 690 -6.86 -40.34 2.63
N PHE A 691 -6.48 -39.07 2.76
CA PHE A 691 -6.93 -38.01 1.86
C PHE A 691 -6.39 -38.19 0.44
N THR A 692 -5.12 -38.60 0.29
CA THR A 692 -4.55 -38.96 -1.03
C THR A 692 -5.36 -40.05 -1.71
N SER A 693 -5.72 -41.11 -0.98
CA SER A 693 -6.48 -42.24 -1.53
C SER A 693 -7.89 -41.82 -1.96
N ARG A 694 -8.56 -40.95 -1.19
CA ARG A 694 -9.88 -40.40 -1.55
C ARG A 694 -9.82 -39.53 -2.80
N ALA A 695 -8.86 -38.61 -2.86
CA ALA A 695 -8.66 -37.74 -4.02
C ALA A 695 -8.35 -38.57 -5.29
N ASN A 696 -7.45 -39.55 -5.19
CA ASN A 696 -7.13 -40.47 -6.29
C ASN A 696 -8.35 -41.26 -6.77
N LEU A 697 -9.17 -41.76 -5.84
CA LEU A 697 -10.36 -42.55 -6.17
C LEU A 697 -11.42 -41.71 -6.88
N LEU A 698 -11.66 -40.48 -6.40
CA LEU A 698 -12.58 -39.55 -7.06
C LEU A 698 -12.06 -39.17 -8.45
N GLU A 699 -10.81 -38.78 -8.58
CA GLU A 699 -10.21 -38.43 -9.88
C GLU A 699 -10.31 -39.55 -10.91
N ALA A 700 -10.03 -40.79 -10.50
CA ALA A 700 -10.11 -41.96 -11.36
C ALA A 700 -11.53 -42.24 -11.88
N ASN A 701 -12.58 -41.86 -11.13
CA ASN A 701 -13.98 -42.10 -11.49
C ASN A 701 -14.72 -40.85 -11.96
N PHE A 702 -14.16 -39.65 -11.81
CA PHE A 702 -14.82 -38.38 -12.11
C PHE A 702 -15.32 -38.34 -13.56
N ASN A 703 -14.44 -38.71 -14.50
CA ASN A 703 -14.73 -38.70 -15.92
C ASN A 703 -15.80 -39.73 -16.32
N SER A 704 -15.84 -40.91 -15.69
CA SER A 704 -16.85 -41.92 -16.04
C SER A 704 -18.27 -41.50 -15.63
N VAL A 705 -18.40 -40.59 -14.66
CA VAL A 705 -19.69 -40.11 -14.14
C VAL A 705 -20.16 -38.84 -14.86
N PHE A 706 -19.27 -37.86 -14.99
CA PHE A 706 -19.65 -36.51 -15.41
C PHE A 706 -19.38 -36.22 -16.89
N TRP A 707 -18.44 -36.91 -17.54
CA TRP A 707 -18.11 -36.66 -18.95
C TRP A 707 -19.15 -37.29 -19.88
N ASN A 708 -19.69 -36.53 -20.83
CA ASN A 708 -20.67 -37.02 -21.81
C ASN A 708 -20.06 -37.48 -23.15
N GLY A 709 -18.73 -37.37 -23.30
CA GLY A 709 -18.00 -37.59 -24.55
C GLY A 709 -17.41 -36.32 -25.16
N ALA A 710 -17.90 -35.13 -24.77
CA ALA A 710 -17.42 -33.83 -25.27
C ALA A 710 -17.33 -32.73 -24.19
N GLN A 711 -18.20 -32.78 -23.17
CA GLN A 711 -18.23 -31.85 -22.04
C GLN A 711 -18.56 -32.59 -20.74
N TYR A 712 -18.31 -31.93 -19.62
CA TYR A 712 -18.91 -32.32 -18.35
C TYR A 712 -20.37 -31.85 -18.27
N LYS A 713 -21.23 -32.76 -17.82
CA LYS A 713 -22.62 -32.48 -17.41
C LYS A 713 -22.62 -31.82 -16.04
N ASP A 714 -23.69 -31.15 -15.66
CA ASP A 714 -23.81 -30.53 -14.32
C ASP A 714 -23.87 -31.56 -13.17
N GLY A 715 -24.29 -32.78 -13.50
CA GLY A 715 -24.37 -33.84 -12.52
C GLY A 715 -24.59 -35.20 -13.16
N ALA A 716 -24.56 -36.25 -12.34
CA ALA A 716 -24.58 -37.63 -12.84
C ALA A 716 -25.84 -37.95 -13.66
N THR A 717 -27.01 -37.43 -13.24
CA THR A 717 -28.33 -37.80 -13.76
C THR A 717 -28.95 -36.79 -14.73
N THR A 718 -28.26 -35.70 -15.05
CA THR A 718 -28.75 -34.67 -15.98
C THR A 718 -28.01 -34.73 -17.30
N ALA A 719 -28.66 -34.31 -18.38
CA ALA A 719 -28.02 -34.13 -19.69
C ALA A 719 -27.54 -32.68 -19.91
N HIS A 720 -27.86 -31.76 -18.99
CA HIS A 720 -27.48 -30.35 -19.10
C HIS A 720 -25.97 -30.16 -18.93
N VAL A 721 -25.42 -29.22 -19.69
CA VAL A 721 -24.00 -28.83 -19.69
C VAL A 721 -23.91 -27.31 -19.53
N SER A 722 -23.39 -26.87 -18.38
CA SER A 722 -23.11 -25.46 -18.07
C SER A 722 -21.64 -25.10 -18.25
N ALA A 723 -21.34 -23.81 -18.35
CA ALA A 723 -19.97 -23.31 -18.23
C ALA A 723 -19.30 -23.80 -16.93
N HIS A 724 -19.99 -23.70 -15.78
CA HIS A 724 -19.49 -24.05 -14.44
C HIS A 724 -19.02 -25.50 -14.35
N ALA A 725 -19.81 -26.44 -14.89
CA ALA A 725 -19.44 -27.85 -14.91
C ALA A 725 -18.13 -28.12 -15.67
N ASN A 726 -17.67 -27.19 -16.52
CA ASN A 726 -16.49 -27.35 -17.34
C ASN A 726 -15.30 -26.53 -16.83
N PHE A 727 -15.49 -25.30 -16.35
CA PHE A 727 -14.37 -24.49 -15.84
C PHE A 727 -13.97 -24.84 -14.39
N PHE A 728 -14.90 -25.19 -13.50
CA PHE A 728 -14.53 -25.52 -12.11
C PHE A 728 -13.63 -26.76 -12.00
N PRO A 729 -13.93 -27.90 -12.67
CA PRO A 729 -13.02 -29.04 -12.63
C PRO A 729 -11.62 -28.70 -13.12
N LEU A 730 -11.52 -27.93 -14.22
CA LEU A 730 -10.23 -27.48 -14.75
C LEU A 730 -9.45 -26.62 -13.75
N ALA A 731 -10.08 -25.58 -13.18
CA ALA A 731 -9.45 -24.70 -12.19
C ALA A 731 -9.03 -25.43 -10.91
N LEU A 732 -9.80 -26.45 -10.52
CA LEU A 732 -9.56 -27.24 -9.30
C LEU A 732 -8.65 -28.46 -9.53
N GLY A 733 -8.08 -28.60 -10.73
CA GLY A 733 -7.04 -29.58 -11.05
C GLY A 733 -7.52 -30.93 -11.61
N LEU A 734 -8.80 -31.07 -11.95
CA LEU A 734 -9.34 -32.24 -12.62
C LEU A 734 -9.25 -32.07 -14.14
N THR A 735 -8.63 -33.05 -14.80
CA THR A 735 -8.37 -32.98 -16.24
C THR A 735 -9.46 -33.71 -17.05
N PRO A 736 -10.18 -33.02 -17.96
CA PRO A 736 -11.10 -33.66 -18.89
C PRO A 736 -10.36 -34.55 -19.90
N PRO A 737 -11.00 -35.63 -20.39
CA PRO A 737 -10.42 -36.47 -21.43
C PRO A 737 -10.03 -35.71 -22.70
N ASP A 738 -10.80 -34.68 -23.07
CA ASP A 738 -10.47 -33.73 -24.13
C ASP A 738 -10.53 -32.29 -23.58
N LYS A 739 -9.36 -31.80 -23.14
CA LYS A 739 -9.19 -30.42 -22.62
C LYS A 739 -9.54 -29.37 -23.66
N ARG A 740 -9.25 -29.58 -24.93
CA ARG A 740 -9.53 -28.58 -25.96
C ARG A 740 -11.04 -28.48 -26.22
N ALA A 741 -11.76 -29.60 -26.27
CA ALA A 741 -13.22 -29.58 -26.41
C ALA A 741 -13.90 -28.84 -25.25
N ALA A 742 -13.46 -29.07 -24.01
CA ALA A 742 -13.97 -28.36 -22.83
C ALA A 742 -13.69 -26.84 -22.90
N LEU A 743 -12.47 -26.44 -23.24
CA LEU A 743 -12.09 -25.02 -23.39
C LEU A 743 -12.87 -24.32 -24.51
N GLU A 744 -13.02 -24.97 -25.68
CA GLU A 744 -13.82 -24.41 -26.77
C GLU A 744 -15.29 -24.25 -26.38
N PHE A 745 -15.85 -25.21 -25.65
CA PHE A 745 -17.20 -25.07 -25.11
C PHE A 745 -17.30 -23.89 -24.14
N ILE A 746 -16.36 -23.74 -23.19
CA ILE A 746 -16.32 -22.60 -22.26
C ILE A 746 -16.34 -21.27 -23.03
N LYS A 747 -15.53 -21.14 -24.09
CA LYS A 747 -15.49 -19.91 -24.92
C LYS A 747 -16.81 -19.59 -25.62
N THR A 748 -17.64 -20.59 -25.93
CA THR A 748 -18.99 -20.33 -26.50
C THR A 748 -19.93 -19.68 -25.49
N ARG A 749 -19.63 -19.78 -24.19
CA ARG A 749 -20.45 -19.25 -23.10
C ARG A 749 -20.01 -17.89 -22.60
N LYS A 750 -18.79 -17.42 -22.93
CA LYS A 750 -18.19 -16.20 -22.35
C LYS A 750 -18.19 -16.28 -20.82
N MET A 751 -18.43 -15.17 -20.13
CA MET A 751 -18.66 -15.14 -18.68
C MET A 751 -20.13 -15.43 -18.37
N ALA A 752 -20.69 -16.57 -18.79
CA ALA A 752 -22.02 -17.01 -18.32
C ALA A 752 -21.92 -17.54 -16.87
N CYS A 753 -21.41 -16.71 -15.96
CA CYS A 753 -21.18 -16.96 -14.56
C CYS A 753 -21.23 -15.62 -13.82
N SER A 754 -21.39 -15.64 -12.51
CA SER A 754 -21.27 -14.44 -11.69
C SER A 754 -19.82 -13.94 -11.61
N VAL A 755 -19.64 -12.84 -10.90
CA VAL A 755 -18.31 -12.31 -10.56
C VAL A 755 -17.51 -13.28 -9.68
N TYR A 756 -18.15 -14.06 -8.79
CA TYR A 756 -17.53 -15.14 -8.02
C TYR A 756 -17.07 -16.29 -8.96
N GLY A 757 -17.95 -16.72 -9.86
CA GLY A 757 -17.61 -17.75 -10.86
C GLY A 757 -16.47 -17.35 -11.79
N ALA A 758 -16.29 -16.03 -12.01
CA ALA A 758 -15.23 -15.49 -12.86
C ALA A 758 -13.82 -15.82 -12.36
N GLN A 759 -13.60 -15.97 -11.04
CA GLN A 759 -12.33 -16.43 -10.47
C GLN A 759 -11.90 -17.74 -11.13
N TYR A 760 -12.75 -18.76 -11.03
CA TYR A 760 -12.46 -20.10 -11.51
C TYR A 760 -12.51 -20.21 -13.03
N LEU A 761 -13.35 -19.42 -13.70
CA LEU A 761 -13.34 -19.32 -15.16
C LEU A 761 -11.98 -18.81 -15.68
N LEU A 762 -11.46 -17.73 -15.10
CA LEU A 762 -10.19 -17.15 -15.54
C LEU A 762 -9.01 -18.07 -15.20
N GLU A 763 -8.97 -18.69 -14.01
CA GLU A 763 -7.97 -19.70 -13.67
C GLU A 763 -7.97 -20.86 -14.69
N ALA A 764 -9.15 -21.41 -15.01
CA ALA A 764 -9.28 -22.50 -15.99
C ALA A 764 -8.82 -22.10 -17.41
N LEU A 765 -9.06 -20.85 -17.82
CA LEU A 765 -8.63 -20.35 -19.12
C LEU A 765 -7.11 -20.14 -19.18
N PHE A 766 -6.51 -19.53 -18.16
CA PHE A 766 -5.06 -19.33 -18.11
C PHE A 766 -4.31 -20.67 -17.98
N ASP A 767 -4.72 -21.55 -17.07
CA ASP A 767 -4.17 -22.91 -16.97
C ASP A 767 -4.51 -23.76 -18.21
N GLY A 768 -5.55 -23.34 -18.94
CA GLY A 768 -5.94 -23.82 -20.27
C GLY A 768 -4.98 -23.46 -21.41
N GLY A 769 -4.13 -22.45 -21.22
CA GLY A 769 -3.32 -21.85 -22.29
C GLY A 769 -4.09 -20.86 -23.17
N GLU A 770 -5.22 -20.32 -22.67
CA GLU A 770 -6.15 -19.45 -23.42
C GLU A 770 -6.00 -17.97 -23.01
N ALA A 771 -4.77 -17.50 -22.84
CA ALA A 771 -4.46 -16.17 -22.32
C ALA A 771 -5.12 -15.03 -23.13
N ASP A 772 -5.12 -15.09 -24.47
CA ASP A 772 -5.78 -14.09 -25.32
C ASP A 772 -7.27 -13.94 -24.96
N TYR A 773 -7.95 -15.06 -24.75
CA TYR A 773 -9.37 -15.05 -24.46
C TYR A 773 -9.65 -14.57 -23.03
N ALA A 774 -8.86 -15.02 -22.06
CA ALA A 774 -8.97 -14.57 -20.67
C ALA A 774 -8.73 -13.06 -20.53
N ILE A 775 -7.69 -12.54 -21.18
CA ILE A 775 -7.40 -11.10 -21.25
C ILE A 775 -8.53 -10.36 -21.96
N GLY A 776 -9.02 -10.90 -23.08
CA GLY A 776 -10.17 -10.37 -23.82
C GLY A 776 -11.43 -10.21 -22.97
N LEU A 777 -11.71 -11.17 -22.08
CA LEU A 777 -12.82 -11.10 -21.12
C LEU A 777 -12.62 -9.97 -20.10
N MET A 778 -11.41 -9.82 -19.54
CA MET A 778 -11.12 -8.78 -18.53
C MET A 778 -11.16 -7.36 -19.10
N LYS A 779 -10.78 -7.20 -20.38
CA LYS A 779 -10.74 -5.89 -21.06
C LYS A 779 -11.96 -5.59 -21.94
N ASP A 780 -13.02 -6.40 -21.87
CA ASP A 780 -14.21 -6.20 -22.68
C ASP A 780 -14.88 -4.84 -22.34
N ARG A 781 -15.32 -4.13 -23.39
CA ARG A 781 -16.03 -2.84 -23.34
C ARG A 781 -17.31 -2.85 -24.17
N SER A 782 -17.83 -4.03 -24.51
CA SER A 782 -19.06 -4.19 -25.27
C SER A 782 -20.21 -3.42 -24.63
N THR A 783 -21.06 -2.82 -25.45
CA THR A 783 -22.31 -2.19 -25.02
C THR A 783 -23.52 -3.11 -25.19
N THR A 784 -23.30 -4.33 -25.69
CA THR A 784 -24.34 -5.34 -25.99
C THR A 784 -24.24 -6.58 -25.11
N TYR A 785 -23.18 -6.66 -24.30
CA TYR A 785 -22.91 -7.72 -23.34
C TYR A 785 -22.34 -7.03 -22.11
N ASP A 786 -22.84 -7.36 -20.92
CA ASP A 786 -22.67 -6.54 -19.71
C ASP A 786 -22.04 -7.31 -18.54
N ARG A 787 -21.63 -8.55 -18.76
CA ARG A 787 -20.84 -9.33 -17.79
C ARG A 787 -19.37 -9.07 -18.03
N HIS A 788 -18.88 -7.92 -17.59
CA HIS A 788 -17.47 -7.55 -17.61
C HIS A 788 -17.22 -6.36 -16.67
N TRP A 789 -15.99 -6.21 -16.16
CA TRP A 789 -15.66 -5.16 -15.17
C TRP A 789 -15.81 -3.74 -15.70
N TRP A 790 -15.57 -3.50 -16.99
CA TRP A 790 -15.80 -2.18 -17.57
C TRP A 790 -17.26 -1.73 -17.49
N ASN A 791 -18.23 -2.66 -17.45
CA ASN A 791 -19.63 -2.32 -17.22
C ASN A 791 -19.82 -1.68 -15.85
N MET A 792 -19.09 -2.15 -14.82
CA MET A 792 -19.14 -1.57 -13.47
C MET A 792 -18.57 -0.14 -13.47
N ILE A 793 -17.39 0.02 -14.07
CA ILE A 793 -16.71 1.32 -14.21
C ILE A 793 -17.57 2.31 -15.00
N ALA A 794 -18.14 1.88 -16.13
CA ALA A 794 -18.98 2.73 -16.97
C ALA A 794 -20.28 3.19 -16.27
N LYS A 795 -20.75 2.43 -15.28
CA LYS A 795 -21.88 2.80 -14.42
C LYS A 795 -21.49 3.75 -13.28
N GLY A 796 -20.19 3.99 -13.06
CA GLY A 796 -19.66 4.92 -12.06
C GLY A 796 -19.11 4.28 -10.80
N SER A 797 -19.11 2.94 -10.71
CA SER A 797 -18.55 2.21 -9.56
C SER A 797 -17.05 2.39 -9.45
N THR A 798 -16.56 2.60 -8.23
CA THR A 798 -15.12 2.66 -7.96
C THR A 798 -14.61 1.53 -7.06
N ILE A 799 -15.54 0.77 -6.49
CA ILE A 799 -15.32 -0.53 -5.87
C ILE A 799 -16.04 -1.58 -6.74
N ALA A 800 -15.55 -2.83 -6.76
CA ALA A 800 -16.20 -3.91 -7.49
C ALA A 800 -17.60 -4.21 -6.92
N MET A 801 -18.51 -4.67 -7.78
CA MET A 801 -19.91 -4.96 -7.40
C MET A 801 -20.13 -6.44 -7.06
N GLU A 802 -21.20 -6.74 -6.33
CA GLU A 802 -21.60 -8.13 -5.98
C GLU A 802 -22.04 -8.95 -7.20
N ALA A 803 -22.60 -8.33 -8.21
CA ALA A 803 -22.91 -8.96 -9.49
C ALA A 803 -22.53 -8.02 -10.65
N TRP A 804 -22.74 -8.47 -11.89
CA TRP A 804 -22.37 -7.66 -13.06
C TRP A 804 -23.20 -6.38 -13.23
N GLY A 805 -24.28 -6.22 -12.46
CA GLY A 805 -25.21 -5.09 -12.59
C GLY A 805 -26.58 -5.36 -11.96
N ASN A 806 -27.31 -4.28 -11.66
CA ASN A 806 -28.66 -4.35 -11.06
C ASN A 806 -29.67 -5.14 -11.91
N ASN A 807 -29.43 -5.32 -13.21
CA ASN A 807 -30.27 -6.16 -14.07
C ASN A 807 -30.07 -7.67 -13.85
N HIS A 808 -28.92 -8.08 -13.29
CA HIS A 808 -28.66 -9.47 -12.89
C HIS A 808 -29.05 -9.71 -11.43
N LYS A 809 -28.91 -8.69 -10.58
CA LYS A 809 -29.36 -8.70 -9.18
C LYS A 809 -29.80 -7.29 -8.75
N PRO A 810 -31.11 -6.98 -8.71
CA PRO A 810 -31.61 -5.62 -8.45
C PRO A 810 -31.23 -5.02 -7.09
N ASN A 811 -30.97 -5.88 -6.10
CA ASN A 811 -30.58 -5.50 -4.75
C ASN A 811 -29.09 -5.76 -4.46
N GLN A 812 -28.23 -5.72 -5.48
CA GLN A 812 -26.79 -5.94 -5.31
C GLN A 812 -26.10 -4.75 -4.65
N ASP A 813 -25.09 -4.98 -3.84
CA ASP A 813 -24.19 -3.92 -3.37
C ASP A 813 -23.11 -3.61 -4.40
N TRP A 814 -22.64 -2.36 -4.39
CA TRP A 814 -21.65 -1.82 -5.34
C TRP A 814 -20.23 -1.78 -4.75
N ASN A 815 -20.02 -2.54 -3.67
CA ASN A 815 -18.82 -2.47 -2.84
C ASN A 815 -18.41 -3.86 -2.30
N HIS A 816 -18.41 -4.86 -3.17
CA HIS A 816 -18.26 -6.28 -2.83
C HIS A 816 -16.90 -6.87 -3.23
N ALA A 817 -16.19 -7.44 -2.25
CA ALA A 817 -14.80 -7.89 -2.46
C ALA A 817 -14.67 -9.05 -3.47
N TRP A 818 -15.65 -9.97 -3.52
CA TRP A 818 -15.61 -11.10 -4.46
C TRP A 818 -15.69 -10.68 -5.94
N GLY A 819 -16.04 -9.42 -6.21
CA GLY A 819 -16.13 -8.87 -7.56
C GLY A 819 -14.75 -8.47 -8.09
N ALA A 820 -13.78 -8.32 -7.19
CA ALA A 820 -12.45 -7.82 -7.46
C ALA A 820 -11.45 -8.93 -7.88
N VAL A 821 -11.93 -10.01 -8.51
CA VAL A 821 -11.12 -11.12 -9.05
C VAL A 821 -9.84 -10.66 -9.79
N PRO A 822 -9.87 -9.62 -10.66
CA PRO A 822 -8.66 -9.13 -11.33
C PRO A 822 -7.52 -8.70 -10.40
N ALA A 823 -7.80 -8.32 -9.14
CA ALA A 823 -6.77 -7.97 -8.16
C ALA A 823 -5.78 -9.12 -7.91
N ASN A 824 -6.24 -10.37 -7.97
CA ASN A 824 -5.36 -11.54 -7.84
C ASN A 824 -5.04 -12.19 -9.19
N ILE A 825 -5.95 -12.20 -10.17
CA ILE A 825 -5.72 -12.88 -11.46
C ILE A 825 -4.61 -12.21 -12.27
N ILE A 826 -4.59 -10.89 -12.34
CA ILE A 826 -3.58 -10.15 -13.11
C ILE A 826 -2.16 -10.45 -12.59
N PRO A 827 -1.86 -10.28 -11.29
CA PRO A 827 -0.52 -10.60 -10.80
C PRO A 827 -0.20 -12.10 -10.84
N ARG A 828 -1.16 -12.99 -10.59
CA ARG A 828 -0.93 -14.46 -10.61
C ARG A 828 -0.73 -15.05 -12.00
N TYR A 829 -1.43 -14.54 -13.00
CA TYR A 829 -1.50 -15.17 -14.32
C TYR A 829 -1.00 -14.29 -15.46
N VAL A 830 -1.29 -12.98 -15.45
CA VAL A 830 -0.77 -12.06 -16.49
C VAL A 830 0.70 -11.77 -16.24
N LEU A 831 1.06 -11.27 -15.04
CA LEU A 831 2.46 -11.13 -14.61
C LEU A 831 3.07 -12.51 -14.27
N GLY A 832 2.26 -13.41 -13.72
CA GLY A 832 2.61 -14.82 -13.62
C GLY A 832 3.28 -15.25 -12.31
N LEU A 833 3.23 -14.43 -11.26
CA LEU A 833 3.89 -14.72 -9.98
C LEU A 833 3.01 -15.58 -9.07
N GLN A 834 3.52 -16.73 -8.63
CA GLN A 834 2.83 -17.58 -7.64
C GLN A 834 3.85 -18.28 -6.72
N PRO A 835 3.55 -18.49 -5.42
CA PRO A 835 4.43 -19.27 -4.55
C PRO A 835 4.39 -20.76 -4.93
N LEU A 836 5.55 -21.38 -5.10
CA LEU A 836 5.69 -22.84 -5.24
C LEU A 836 5.99 -23.50 -3.90
N THR A 837 6.68 -22.79 -3.02
CA THR A 837 7.00 -23.23 -1.67
C THR A 837 6.64 -22.15 -0.65
N PRO A 838 6.48 -22.52 0.63
CA PRO A 838 5.98 -21.61 1.66
C PRO A 838 6.83 -20.35 1.84
N GLY A 839 6.16 -19.21 2.06
CA GLY A 839 6.77 -17.90 2.25
C GLY A 839 7.56 -17.41 1.04
N PHE A 840 7.16 -17.80 -0.18
CA PHE A 840 7.88 -17.48 -1.43
C PHE A 840 9.38 -17.85 -1.41
N ALA A 841 9.79 -18.89 -0.67
CA ALA A 841 11.18 -19.36 -0.75
C ALA A 841 11.56 -19.77 -2.19
N THR A 842 10.60 -20.35 -2.90
CA THR A 842 10.63 -20.56 -4.35
C THR A 842 9.33 -20.06 -4.95
N ALA A 843 9.44 -19.21 -5.98
CA ALA A 843 8.31 -18.68 -6.72
C ALA A 843 8.31 -19.19 -8.16
N GLN A 844 7.12 -19.33 -8.76
CA GLN A 844 6.96 -19.43 -10.20
C GLN A 844 6.80 -18.02 -10.78
N VAL A 845 7.43 -17.77 -11.93
CA VAL A 845 7.17 -16.60 -12.79
C VAL A 845 6.80 -17.10 -14.18
N LYS A 846 5.52 -17.06 -14.53
CA LYS A 846 4.96 -17.53 -15.82
C LYS A 846 4.09 -16.43 -16.45
N PRO A 847 4.67 -15.41 -17.11
CA PRO A 847 3.89 -14.35 -17.73
C PRO A 847 3.04 -14.88 -18.89
N GLN A 848 1.73 -14.58 -18.90
CA GLN A 848 0.79 -15.05 -19.92
C GLN A 848 0.07 -13.88 -20.58
N LEU A 849 0.78 -13.17 -21.47
CA LEU A 849 0.30 -11.97 -22.16
C LEU A 849 -0.44 -12.27 -23.48
N GLY A 850 -0.56 -13.53 -23.88
CA GLY A 850 -1.16 -13.90 -25.16
C GLY A 850 -0.22 -13.71 -26.37
N THR A 851 -0.80 -13.44 -27.55
CA THR A 851 -0.08 -13.32 -28.83
C THR A 851 0.93 -12.17 -28.85
N GLY A 852 0.63 -11.07 -28.16
CA GLY A 852 1.41 -9.83 -28.22
C GLY A 852 1.19 -9.04 -29.52
N ASP A 853 0.02 -9.17 -30.14
CA ASP A 853 -0.36 -8.42 -31.33
C ASP A 853 -0.98 -7.03 -31.03
N GLY A 854 -1.24 -6.72 -29.76
CA GLY A 854 -1.90 -5.48 -29.32
C GLY A 854 -3.41 -5.45 -29.55
N VAL A 855 -3.97 -6.50 -30.13
CA VAL A 855 -5.41 -6.65 -30.39
C VAL A 855 -5.98 -7.65 -29.39
N ASN A 856 -5.53 -8.90 -29.46
CA ASN A 856 -5.97 -10.00 -28.60
C ASN A 856 -5.08 -10.12 -27.36
N GLY A 857 -3.76 -10.10 -27.57
CA GLY A 857 -2.76 -10.15 -26.51
C GLY A 857 -2.17 -8.78 -26.17
N LEU A 858 -1.46 -8.69 -25.05
CA LEU A 858 -0.79 -7.48 -24.56
C LEU A 858 0.62 -7.37 -25.16
N THR A 859 1.03 -6.18 -25.59
CA THR A 859 2.39 -5.93 -26.11
C THR A 859 3.38 -5.58 -25.01
N ASN A 860 2.91 -5.07 -23.87
CA ASN A 860 3.72 -4.88 -22.69
C ASN A 860 2.88 -4.94 -21.41
N VAL A 861 3.54 -5.31 -20.31
CA VAL A 861 3.05 -5.15 -18.93
C VAL A 861 4.21 -4.83 -18.01
N SER A 862 3.95 -4.09 -16.94
CA SER A 862 4.85 -4.00 -15.79
C SER A 862 4.06 -4.07 -14.49
N GLY A 863 4.68 -4.56 -13.42
CA GLY A 863 4.07 -4.53 -12.11
C GLY A 863 5.01 -4.85 -10.97
N ILE A 864 4.60 -4.39 -9.78
CA ILE A 864 5.24 -4.62 -8.49
C ILE A 864 4.27 -5.48 -7.69
N ILE A 865 4.76 -6.61 -7.19
CA ILE A 865 3.95 -7.55 -6.41
C ILE A 865 4.57 -7.72 -5.01
N PRO A 866 3.83 -7.41 -3.93
CA PRO A 866 4.34 -7.61 -2.59
C PRO A 866 4.43 -9.11 -2.25
N THR A 867 5.48 -9.50 -1.53
CA THR A 867 5.59 -10.81 -0.90
C THR A 867 6.11 -10.66 0.53
N ILE A 868 6.00 -11.70 1.36
CA ILE A 868 6.57 -11.65 2.71
C ILE A 868 8.10 -11.44 2.72
N ARG A 869 8.79 -11.77 1.63
CA ARG A 869 10.25 -11.59 1.48
C ARG A 869 10.65 -10.26 0.84
N GLY A 870 9.68 -9.46 0.40
CA GLY A 870 9.91 -8.21 -0.33
C GLY A 870 9.20 -8.18 -1.69
N PRO A 871 9.22 -7.03 -2.38
CA PRO A 871 8.55 -6.88 -3.67
C PRO A 871 9.25 -7.72 -4.76
N VAL A 872 8.45 -8.24 -5.69
CA VAL A 872 8.91 -8.80 -6.96
C VAL A 872 8.46 -7.87 -8.07
N GLU A 873 9.40 -7.40 -8.87
CA GLU A 873 9.12 -6.52 -10.00
C GLU A 873 9.26 -7.28 -11.31
N ILE A 874 8.26 -7.14 -12.18
CA ILE A 874 8.19 -7.83 -13.46
C ILE A 874 7.84 -6.80 -14.52
N SER A 875 8.68 -6.68 -15.55
CA SER A 875 8.40 -5.91 -16.76
C SER A 875 8.58 -6.81 -17.98
N VAL A 876 7.59 -6.87 -18.85
CA VAL A 876 7.59 -7.74 -20.03
C VAL A 876 7.24 -6.94 -21.27
N GLU A 877 8.07 -7.04 -22.30
CA GLU A 877 7.71 -6.71 -23.68
C GLU A 877 7.41 -7.99 -24.45
N ASN A 878 6.32 -7.98 -25.20
CA ASN A 878 5.74 -9.17 -25.78
C ASN A 878 5.32 -8.93 -27.22
N GLY A 879 5.87 -9.70 -28.15
CA GLY A 879 5.49 -9.67 -29.55
C GLY A 879 5.17 -11.04 -30.12
N PRO A 880 4.69 -11.12 -31.38
CA PRO A 880 4.37 -12.39 -32.01
C PRO A 880 5.58 -13.32 -32.20
N ALA A 881 6.79 -12.74 -32.31
CA ALA A 881 8.04 -13.46 -32.58
C ALA A 881 9.18 -13.07 -31.62
N HIS A 882 8.88 -12.36 -30.53
CA HIS A 882 9.87 -12.02 -29.51
C HIS A 882 9.22 -11.90 -28.13
N PHE A 883 10.04 -12.02 -27.09
CA PHE A 883 9.68 -11.82 -25.70
C PHE A 883 10.89 -11.23 -24.98
N ARG A 884 10.70 -10.20 -24.18
CA ARG A 884 11.74 -9.64 -23.30
C ARG A 884 11.15 -9.45 -21.92
N MET A 885 11.90 -9.77 -20.89
CA MET A 885 11.48 -9.61 -19.51
C MET A 885 12.64 -9.12 -18.65
N THR A 886 12.36 -8.12 -17.81
CA THR A 886 13.16 -7.81 -16.63
C THR A 886 12.41 -8.36 -15.43
N LEU A 887 13.11 -9.15 -14.61
CA LEU A 887 12.60 -9.74 -13.37
C LEU A 887 13.53 -9.32 -12.24
N GLU A 888 12.99 -8.69 -11.21
CA GLU A 888 13.71 -8.37 -9.99
C GLU A 888 13.03 -9.07 -8.81
N THR A 889 13.82 -9.82 -8.05
CA THR A 889 13.33 -10.62 -6.93
C THR A 889 14.13 -10.30 -5.68
N PRO A 890 13.50 -10.32 -4.49
CA PRO A 890 14.18 -9.98 -3.26
C PRO A 890 15.13 -11.09 -2.84
N GLY A 891 16.05 -10.76 -1.94
CA GLY A 891 16.98 -11.72 -1.36
C GLY A 891 16.29 -12.94 -0.73
N ASN A 892 16.99 -14.08 -0.71
CA ASN A 892 16.48 -15.38 -0.22
C ASN A 892 15.26 -15.94 -0.98
N MET A 893 14.94 -15.41 -2.16
CA MET A 893 13.98 -15.99 -3.10
C MET A 893 14.72 -16.74 -4.22
N THR A 894 14.13 -17.85 -4.69
CA THR A 894 14.53 -18.52 -5.93
C THR A 894 13.35 -18.55 -6.88
N THR A 895 13.58 -18.48 -8.18
CA THR A 895 12.49 -18.46 -9.16
C THR A 895 12.59 -19.57 -10.20
N ARG A 896 11.43 -20.16 -10.51
CA ARG A 896 11.20 -21.01 -11.67
C ARG A 896 10.51 -20.17 -12.74
N VAL A 897 11.24 -19.81 -13.79
CA VAL A 897 10.75 -18.91 -14.85
C VAL A 897 10.32 -19.69 -16.07
N LEU A 898 9.10 -19.46 -16.54
CA LEU A 898 8.52 -20.09 -17.73
C LEU A 898 8.39 -19.04 -18.85
N VAL A 899 9.29 -19.13 -19.83
CA VAL A 899 9.33 -18.20 -20.97
C VAL A 899 8.52 -18.78 -22.14
N PRO A 900 7.52 -18.08 -22.69
CA PRO A 900 6.70 -18.61 -23.77
C PRO A 900 7.55 -18.84 -25.03
N THR A 901 7.47 -20.01 -25.65
CA THR A 901 8.28 -20.34 -26.86
C THR A 901 7.94 -19.51 -28.09
N LYS A 902 6.76 -18.86 -28.10
CA LYS A 902 6.22 -18.12 -29.25
C LYS A 902 6.13 -18.95 -30.54
N GLY A 903 6.13 -20.28 -30.44
CA GLY A 903 6.15 -21.18 -31.60
C GLY A 903 7.41 -21.06 -32.47
N LEU A 904 8.48 -20.46 -31.96
CA LEU A 904 9.72 -20.26 -32.71
C LEU A 904 10.46 -21.58 -32.92
N ALA A 905 10.74 -21.94 -34.18
CA ALA A 905 11.46 -23.18 -34.52
C ALA A 905 12.92 -23.18 -34.04
N ASN A 906 13.56 -22.00 -34.03
CA ASN A 906 14.94 -21.77 -33.55
C ASN A 906 14.92 -20.62 -32.54
N ALA A 907 14.45 -20.91 -31.32
CA ALA A 907 14.34 -19.93 -30.26
C ALA A 907 15.74 -19.58 -29.70
N GLY A 908 16.20 -18.36 -29.96
CA GLY A 908 17.40 -17.79 -29.35
C GLY A 908 17.05 -17.21 -27.98
N LEU A 909 17.31 -17.98 -26.92
CA LEU A 909 17.14 -17.55 -25.53
C LEU A 909 18.43 -16.93 -25.01
N ILE A 910 18.33 -15.73 -24.46
CA ILE A 910 19.39 -15.01 -23.77
C ILE A 910 18.92 -14.75 -22.34
N VAL A 911 19.78 -15.04 -21.37
CA VAL A 911 19.59 -14.69 -19.96
C VAL A 911 20.84 -13.98 -19.49
N ASP A 912 20.72 -12.76 -18.99
CA ASP A 912 21.82 -11.93 -18.47
C ASP A 912 23.01 -11.82 -19.44
N GLY A 913 22.69 -11.73 -20.74
CA GLY A 913 23.67 -11.64 -21.83
C GLY A 913 24.38 -12.93 -22.21
N ALA A 914 23.98 -14.08 -21.66
CA ALA A 914 24.45 -15.40 -22.07
C ALA A 914 23.39 -16.13 -22.90
N ARG A 915 23.83 -16.79 -23.99
CA ARG A 915 22.95 -17.71 -24.74
C ARG A 915 22.67 -18.94 -23.87
N MET A 916 21.39 -19.28 -23.72
CA MET A 916 20.93 -20.38 -22.86
C MET A 916 20.08 -21.38 -23.64
N THR A 917 20.07 -22.63 -23.19
CA THR A 917 19.12 -23.66 -23.63
C THR A 917 18.30 -24.13 -22.45
N ALA A 918 17.00 -24.32 -22.64
CA ALA A 918 16.09 -24.78 -21.60
C ALA A 918 15.15 -25.86 -22.15
N PRO A 919 14.69 -26.82 -21.33
CA PRO A 919 13.67 -27.78 -21.75
C PRO A 919 12.35 -27.06 -22.05
N VAL A 920 11.64 -27.55 -23.07
CA VAL A 920 10.29 -27.06 -23.40
C VAL A 920 9.26 -27.97 -22.72
N VAL A 921 8.40 -27.37 -21.89
CA VAL A 921 7.26 -28.03 -21.25
C VAL A 921 6.02 -27.21 -21.56
N ASP A 922 5.01 -27.84 -22.17
CA ASP A 922 3.73 -27.23 -22.52
C ASP A 922 3.83 -25.88 -23.26
N GLY A 923 4.81 -25.76 -24.16
CA GLY A 923 5.03 -24.56 -24.97
C GLY A 923 5.83 -23.46 -24.27
N TYR A 924 6.43 -23.73 -23.11
CA TYR A 924 7.31 -22.82 -22.37
C TYR A 924 8.72 -23.38 -22.23
N LEU A 925 9.72 -22.53 -22.40
CA LEU A 925 11.10 -22.79 -21.98
C LEU A 925 11.19 -22.62 -20.47
N VAL A 926 11.65 -23.65 -19.75
CA VAL A 926 11.66 -23.66 -18.28
C VAL A 926 13.07 -23.41 -17.75
N LEU A 927 13.26 -22.27 -17.09
CA LEU A 927 14.45 -21.92 -16.33
C LEU A 927 14.21 -22.28 -14.86
N GLU A 928 14.95 -23.27 -14.36
CA GLU A 928 14.87 -23.70 -12.97
C GLU A 928 15.90 -22.98 -12.12
N ASN A 929 15.54 -22.65 -10.87
CA ASN A 929 16.44 -22.09 -9.85
C ASN A 929 17.18 -20.82 -10.28
N LEU A 930 16.51 -19.91 -11.00
CA LEU A 930 17.06 -18.58 -11.23
C LEU A 930 17.17 -17.88 -9.86
N PRO A 931 18.37 -17.38 -9.49
CA PRO A 931 18.62 -16.88 -8.13
C PRO A 931 17.94 -15.52 -7.89
N ALA A 932 18.09 -14.99 -6.67
CA ALA A 932 17.57 -13.67 -6.32
C ALA A 932 18.29 -12.55 -7.07
N GLY A 933 17.61 -11.40 -7.20
CA GLY A 933 18.13 -10.19 -7.83
C GLY A 933 17.52 -9.92 -9.21
N ARG A 934 18.15 -9.00 -9.92
CA ARG A 934 17.72 -8.52 -11.24
C ARG A 934 18.22 -9.46 -12.35
N HIS A 935 17.31 -9.86 -13.22
CA HIS A 935 17.57 -10.71 -14.39
C HIS A 935 16.92 -10.11 -15.64
N ALA A 936 17.64 -10.19 -16.76
CA ALA A 936 17.13 -9.81 -18.06
C ALA A 936 17.05 -11.03 -18.98
N ILE A 937 15.85 -11.33 -19.47
CA ILE A 937 15.54 -12.52 -20.26
C ILE A 937 15.02 -12.06 -21.63
N ARG A 938 15.60 -12.60 -22.70
CA ARG A 938 15.20 -12.29 -24.07
C ARG A 938 15.04 -13.55 -24.89
N LEU A 939 13.94 -13.64 -25.63
CA LEU A 939 13.66 -14.67 -26.61
C LEU A 939 13.38 -14.01 -27.96
N SER A 940 14.04 -14.50 -29.01
CA SER A 940 13.75 -14.11 -30.40
C SER A 940 14.07 -15.24 -31.37
N GLY A 941 13.55 -15.18 -32.60
CA GLY A 941 13.92 -16.13 -33.64
C GLY A 941 15.34 -15.94 -34.18
N GLY A 942 16.05 -17.02 -34.45
CA GLY A 942 17.39 -17.01 -35.04
C GLY A 942 18.51 -16.98 -33.99
N THR A 943 19.76 -16.95 -34.47
CA THR A 943 20.94 -16.90 -33.59
C THR A 943 21.10 -15.48 -33.04
N PRO A 944 21.16 -15.29 -31.70
CA PRO A 944 21.38 -13.96 -31.11
C PRO A 944 22.70 -13.34 -31.57
N ASP A 945 22.68 -12.08 -32.00
CA ASP A 945 23.92 -11.36 -32.31
C ASP A 945 24.62 -10.83 -31.03
N PRO A 946 25.90 -10.43 -31.10
CA PRO A 946 26.61 -9.89 -29.95
C PRO A 946 26.00 -8.61 -29.34
N ALA A 947 25.28 -7.82 -30.14
CA ALA A 947 24.66 -6.59 -29.65
C ALA A 947 23.47 -6.90 -28.73
N ALA A 948 22.65 -7.89 -29.08
CA ALA A 948 21.56 -8.37 -28.23
C ALA A 948 22.07 -8.97 -26.91
N LEU A 949 23.21 -9.68 -26.94
CA LEU A 949 23.84 -10.19 -25.72
C LEU A 949 24.29 -9.03 -24.80
N LEU A 950 24.96 -8.02 -25.35
CA LEU A 950 25.41 -6.85 -24.59
C LEU A 950 24.25 -6.03 -24.03
N GLU A 951 23.20 -5.82 -24.83
CA GLU A 951 21.97 -5.13 -24.42
C GLU A 951 21.31 -5.84 -23.24
N THR A 952 21.10 -7.16 -23.33
CA THR A 952 20.51 -7.95 -22.23
C THR A 952 21.39 -7.93 -20.98
N TRP A 953 22.72 -8.03 -21.12
CA TRP A 953 23.64 -7.93 -19.98
C TRP A 953 23.52 -6.55 -19.29
N ARG A 954 23.53 -5.45 -20.07
CA ARG A 954 23.37 -4.09 -19.52
C ARG A 954 22.09 -3.96 -18.71
N THR A 955 20.97 -4.44 -19.25
CA THR A 955 19.68 -4.41 -18.53
C THR A 955 19.73 -5.20 -17.22
N SER A 956 20.39 -6.37 -17.20
CA SER A 956 20.50 -7.18 -15.97
C SER A 956 21.38 -6.55 -14.89
N VAL A 957 22.33 -5.71 -15.27
CA VAL A 957 23.33 -5.13 -14.37
C VAL A 957 22.95 -3.71 -13.94
N PHE A 958 22.72 -2.83 -14.91
CA PHE A 958 22.49 -1.40 -14.67
C PHE A 958 21.01 -1.05 -14.51
N GLY A 959 20.09 -2.00 -14.73
CA GLY A 959 18.65 -1.73 -14.60
C GLY A 959 18.19 -0.57 -15.48
N ASP A 960 17.60 0.45 -14.86
CA ASP A 960 17.10 1.65 -15.54
C ASP A 960 18.24 2.49 -16.17
N ASP A 961 19.46 2.40 -15.65
CA ASP A 961 20.64 3.06 -16.21
C ASP A 961 21.26 2.32 -17.39
N ALA A 962 20.69 1.19 -17.84
CA ALA A 962 21.19 0.44 -18.99
C ALA A 962 21.26 1.27 -20.29
N GLY A 963 20.39 2.29 -20.41
CA GLY A 963 20.38 3.24 -21.52
C GLY A 963 21.27 4.47 -21.31
N ASN A 964 21.83 4.66 -20.12
CA ASN A 964 22.63 5.82 -19.75
C ASN A 964 24.10 5.64 -20.18
N PRO A 965 24.58 6.35 -21.22
CA PRO A 965 25.94 6.16 -21.73
C PRO A 965 27.02 6.66 -20.75
N ALA A 966 26.66 7.47 -19.75
CA ALA A 966 27.58 7.95 -18.72
C ALA A 966 27.85 6.93 -17.61
N ILE A 967 27.08 5.82 -17.57
CA ILE A 967 27.24 4.74 -16.59
C ILE A 967 27.49 3.41 -17.32
N ALA A 968 26.61 3.05 -18.26
CA ALA A 968 26.64 1.76 -18.95
C ALA A 968 27.48 1.75 -20.25
N GLY A 969 28.18 2.84 -20.59
CA GLY A 969 28.98 2.97 -21.81
C GLY A 969 30.12 1.93 -21.91
N ASP A 970 30.40 1.41 -23.12
CA ASP A 970 31.35 0.31 -23.36
C ASP A 970 32.74 0.51 -22.71
N GLY A 971 33.25 1.74 -22.70
CA GLY A 971 34.60 2.07 -22.22
C GLY A 971 34.66 2.63 -20.81
N LEU A 972 33.54 2.58 -20.07
CA LEU A 972 33.51 3.01 -18.67
C LEU A 972 33.91 1.86 -17.75
N ASP A 973 34.28 2.24 -16.53
CA ASP A 973 34.76 1.39 -15.44
C ASP A 973 34.16 1.99 -14.15
N PRO A 974 32.89 1.67 -13.84
CA PRO A 974 32.17 2.29 -12.73
C PRO A 974 32.70 1.89 -11.35
N ASP A 975 33.24 0.69 -11.22
CA ASP A 975 33.76 0.16 -9.95
C ASP A 975 35.26 0.44 -9.74
N GLY A 976 35.96 0.90 -10.77
CA GLY A 976 37.33 1.39 -10.73
C GLY A 976 38.38 0.28 -10.70
N ASP A 977 38.05 -0.93 -11.14
CA ASP A 977 38.96 -2.07 -11.13
C ASP A 977 39.97 -2.09 -12.31
N GLY A 978 39.79 -1.18 -13.27
CA GLY A 978 40.61 -1.04 -14.48
C GLY A 978 40.14 -1.89 -15.66
N ILE A 979 39.00 -2.55 -15.56
CA ILE A 979 38.35 -3.35 -16.61
C ILE A 979 37.16 -2.54 -17.14
N THR A 980 37.02 -2.49 -18.46
CA THR A 980 35.89 -1.76 -19.07
C THR A 980 34.62 -2.59 -19.02
N ASN A 981 33.46 -1.96 -18.94
CA ASN A 981 32.14 -2.58 -19.09
C ASN A 981 32.07 -3.59 -20.26
N ARG A 982 32.71 -3.26 -21.39
CA ARG A 982 32.78 -4.17 -22.55
C ARG A 982 33.59 -5.43 -22.28
N ASP A 983 34.75 -5.28 -21.64
CA ASP A 983 35.61 -6.41 -21.30
C ASP A 983 34.98 -7.26 -20.18
N GLU A 984 34.28 -6.63 -19.24
CA GLU A 984 33.50 -7.31 -18.20
C GLU A 984 32.31 -8.08 -18.74
N PHE A 985 31.59 -7.49 -19.69
CA PHE A 985 30.61 -8.22 -20.46
C PHE A 985 31.24 -9.45 -21.14
N ILE A 986 32.40 -9.32 -21.78
CA ILE A 986 33.09 -10.47 -22.39
C ILE A 986 33.51 -11.50 -21.33
N ALA A 987 33.93 -11.06 -20.15
CA ALA A 987 34.35 -11.93 -19.05
C ALA A 987 33.19 -12.53 -18.25
N ASN A 988 31.99 -11.97 -18.37
CA ASN A 988 30.82 -12.23 -17.51
C ASN A 988 31.08 -11.92 -16.03
N THR A 989 31.62 -10.72 -15.78
CA THR A 989 31.82 -10.12 -14.46
C THR A 989 30.78 -9.02 -14.19
N ASP A 990 30.69 -8.56 -12.96
CA ASP A 990 29.77 -7.52 -12.51
C ASP A 990 30.49 -6.15 -12.41
N PRO A 991 30.18 -5.18 -13.30
CA PRO A 991 30.86 -3.89 -13.41
C PRO A 991 30.53 -2.90 -12.28
N LEU A 992 29.77 -3.36 -11.30
CA LEU A 992 29.42 -2.63 -10.09
C LEU A 992 30.07 -3.28 -8.85
N ASP A 993 30.85 -4.35 -9.02
CA ASP A 993 31.50 -5.10 -7.96
C ASP A 993 32.98 -5.30 -8.29
N ALA A 994 33.82 -4.38 -7.80
CA ALA A 994 35.27 -4.44 -7.91
C ALA A 994 35.90 -5.61 -7.13
N ALA A 995 35.14 -6.66 -6.77
CA ALA A 995 35.64 -7.95 -6.32
C ALA A 995 35.31 -9.10 -7.30
N ASP A 996 34.36 -8.96 -8.24
CA ASP A 996 34.05 -9.98 -9.26
C ASP A 996 34.97 -9.88 -10.47
N HIS A 997 36.26 -10.17 -10.31
CA HIS A 997 37.19 -10.18 -11.45
C HIS A 997 37.38 -11.57 -12.06
N PHE A 998 37.70 -11.58 -13.36
CA PHE A 998 38.11 -12.79 -14.05
C PHE A 998 39.56 -13.19 -13.70
N VAL A 999 39.73 -14.05 -12.69
CA VAL A 999 41.06 -14.47 -12.20
C VAL A 999 41.43 -15.92 -12.55
N THR A 1000 42.70 -16.17 -12.89
CA THR A 1000 43.24 -17.54 -13.04
C THR A 1000 43.50 -18.18 -11.67
N LYS A 1001 43.05 -19.42 -11.43
CA LYS A 1001 43.11 -20.09 -10.11
C LYS A 1001 44.40 -20.89 -9.85
N VAL A 1002 44.96 -21.56 -10.85
CA VAL A 1002 46.12 -22.47 -10.68
C VAL A 1002 47.03 -22.47 -11.92
N PHE A 1003 48.35 -22.46 -11.70
CA PHE A 1003 49.39 -22.75 -12.70
C PHE A 1003 50.17 -24.01 -12.28
N SER A 1004 50.43 -24.95 -13.19
CA SER A 1004 51.53 -25.90 -12.95
C SER A 1004 52.89 -25.23 -13.20
N THR A 1005 53.84 -25.45 -12.28
CA THR A 1005 55.26 -25.39 -12.62
C THR A 1005 55.65 -26.71 -13.27
N THR A 1006 55.66 -26.77 -14.60
CA THR A 1006 56.07 -27.98 -15.32
C THR A 1006 57.59 -28.12 -15.35
N GLY A 1007 58.08 -29.33 -15.09
CA GLY A 1007 59.47 -29.69 -15.35
C GLY A 1007 59.75 -29.73 -16.86
N PRO A 1008 61.03 -29.75 -17.30
CA PRO A 1008 61.37 -29.86 -18.72
C PRO A 1008 60.71 -31.09 -19.35
N GLY A 1009 59.82 -30.88 -20.33
CA GLY A 1009 59.11 -31.95 -21.05
C GLY A 1009 57.67 -32.23 -20.62
N GLU A 1010 57.16 -31.58 -19.56
CA GLU A 1010 55.79 -31.78 -19.06
C GLU A 1010 54.78 -30.78 -19.68
N PRO A 1011 53.52 -31.19 -19.97
CA PRO A 1011 52.49 -30.35 -20.57
C PRO A 1011 51.97 -29.28 -19.61
N PHE A 1012 51.78 -28.05 -20.10
CA PHE A 1012 51.27 -26.93 -19.31
C PHE A 1012 49.76 -27.06 -19.06
N HIS A 1013 49.32 -26.78 -17.83
CA HIS A 1013 47.90 -26.62 -17.51
C HIS A 1013 47.62 -25.37 -16.67
N MET A 1014 46.46 -24.78 -16.91
CA MET A 1014 45.91 -23.62 -16.21
C MET A 1014 44.47 -23.89 -15.82
N THR A 1015 44.09 -23.56 -14.58
CA THR A 1015 42.69 -23.59 -14.16
C THR A 1015 42.10 -22.19 -14.12
N ILE A 1016 40.95 -22.00 -14.75
CA ILE A 1016 40.20 -20.73 -14.77
C ILE A 1016 38.74 -20.96 -14.36
N PRO A 1017 38.05 -19.96 -13.80
CA PRO A 1017 36.61 -20.04 -13.61
C PRO A 1017 35.91 -19.96 -14.97
N GLY A 1018 35.19 -21.01 -15.34
CA GLY A 1018 34.29 -21.03 -16.47
C GLY A 1018 33.01 -20.29 -16.14
N LYS A 1019 32.59 -19.37 -17.02
CA LYS A 1019 31.34 -18.62 -16.93
C LYS A 1019 30.38 -19.09 -18.05
N PRO A 1020 29.07 -19.19 -17.76
CA PRO A 1020 28.07 -19.60 -18.74
C PRO A 1020 28.12 -18.78 -20.04
N GLY A 1021 27.96 -19.46 -21.18
CA GLY A 1021 27.90 -18.77 -22.47
C GLY A 1021 29.20 -18.06 -22.87
N ARG A 1022 30.36 -18.48 -22.34
CA ARG A 1022 31.68 -18.01 -22.76
C ARG A 1022 32.53 -19.12 -23.37
N ARG A 1023 33.38 -18.74 -24.32
CA ARG A 1023 34.36 -19.62 -24.96
C ARG A 1023 35.77 -19.22 -24.53
N TYR A 1024 36.56 -20.20 -24.13
CA TYR A 1024 37.91 -19.99 -23.65
C TYR A 1024 38.93 -20.56 -24.64
N LEU A 1025 40.01 -19.85 -24.91
CA LEU A 1025 41.12 -20.31 -25.74
C LEU A 1025 42.41 -20.25 -24.93
N LEU A 1026 43.19 -21.32 -24.94
CA LEU A 1026 44.55 -21.28 -24.42
C LEU A 1026 45.49 -20.84 -25.53
N GLU A 1027 46.23 -19.78 -25.28
CA GLU A 1027 47.20 -19.23 -26.21
C GLU A 1027 48.61 -19.27 -25.67
N ARG A 1028 49.57 -19.50 -26.58
CA ARG A 1028 51.00 -19.61 -26.29
C ARG A 1028 51.79 -18.58 -27.11
N SER A 1029 52.81 -18.01 -26.48
CA SER A 1029 53.83 -17.19 -27.13
C SER A 1029 55.22 -17.51 -26.58
N VAL A 1030 56.27 -17.30 -27.37
CA VAL A 1030 57.68 -17.42 -26.90
C VAL A 1030 58.24 -16.09 -26.39
N SER A 1031 57.47 -15.00 -26.49
CA SER A 1031 57.83 -13.66 -26.00
C SER A 1031 56.59 -12.90 -25.55
N MET A 1032 56.63 -12.30 -24.35
CA MET A 1032 55.59 -11.38 -23.88
C MET A 1032 55.44 -10.14 -24.78
N ALA A 1033 56.51 -9.72 -25.46
CA ALA A 1033 56.51 -8.56 -26.34
C ALA A 1033 56.09 -8.87 -27.78
N ALA A 1034 55.83 -10.14 -28.13
CA ALA A 1034 55.41 -10.50 -29.47
C ALA A 1034 53.94 -10.16 -29.72
N ALA A 1035 53.64 -9.61 -30.90
CA ALA A 1035 52.28 -9.30 -31.33
C ALA A 1035 51.44 -10.56 -31.64
N SER A 1036 52.08 -11.71 -31.91
CA SER A 1036 51.41 -12.92 -32.38
C SER A 1036 51.38 -14.02 -31.30
N TRP A 1037 50.19 -14.30 -30.79
CA TRP A 1037 49.86 -15.43 -29.92
C TRP A 1037 49.25 -16.56 -30.75
N SER A 1038 49.58 -17.82 -30.45
CA SER A 1038 49.03 -18.98 -31.14
C SER A 1038 48.07 -19.74 -30.24
N VAL A 1039 46.87 -20.05 -30.74
CA VAL A 1039 45.90 -20.91 -30.04
C VAL A 1039 46.45 -22.33 -30.01
N VAL A 1040 46.70 -22.86 -28.83
CA VAL A 1040 47.19 -24.23 -28.61
C VAL A 1040 46.07 -25.16 -28.13
N ARG A 1041 44.98 -24.62 -27.56
CA ARG A 1041 43.80 -25.38 -27.19
C ARG A 1041 42.52 -24.57 -27.34
N VAL A 1042 41.51 -25.21 -27.93
CA VAL A 1042 40.10 -24.83 -27.82
C VAL A 1042 39.40 -25.96 -27.07
N PRO A 1043 38.83 -25.73 -25.88
CA PRO A 1043 38.03 -26.73 -25.17
C PRO A 1043 36.84 -27.19 -26.02
N ALA A 1044 36.48 -28.47 -25.92
CA ALA A 1044 35.43 -29.08 -26.72
C ALA A 1044 34.00 -28.77 -26.24
N VAL A 1045 33.84 -28.10 -25.10
CA VAL A 1045 32.54 -27.86 -24.45
C VAL A 1045 32.44 -26.36 -24.10
N PRO A 1046 31.30 -25.68 -24.37
CA PRO A 1046 31.03 -24.37 -23.80
C PRO A 1046 31.13 -24.45 -22.27
N ALA A 1047 31.73 -23.47 -21.62
CA ALA A 1047 31.83 -23.53 -20.17
C ALA A 1047 30.44 -23.49 -19.54
N GLN A 1048 30.14 -24.48 -18.69
CA GLN A 1048 29.17 -24.32 -17.62
C GLN A 1048 29.87 -23.60 -16.45
N GLU A 1049 29.09 -23.11 -15.50
CA GLU A 1049 29.63 -22.50 -14.29
C GLU A 1049 30.51 -23.52 -13.53
N GLY A 1050 31.75 -23.13 -13.20
CA GLY A 1050 32.71 -23.99 -12.48
C GLY A 1050 34.12 -23.94 -13.04
N ASP A 1051 35.06 -24.67 -12.43
CA ASP A 1051 36.48 -24.62 -12.81
C ASP A 1051 36.77 -25.36 -14.13
N LEU A 1052 37.39 -24.66 -15.06
CA LEU A 1052 37.83 -25.17 -16.35
C LEU A 1052 39.36 -25.33 -16.36
N VAL A 1053 39.83 -26.54 -16.68
CA VAL A 1053 41.25 -26.82 -16.89
C VAL A 1053 41.58 -26.68 -18.38
N LEU A 1054 42.46 -25.72 -18.71
CA LEU A 1054 43.04 -25.52 -20.02
C LEU A 1054 44.43 -26.15 -20.08
N GLN A 1055 44.65 -27.06 -21.03
CA GLN A 1055 45.91 -27.79 -21.17
C GLN A 1055 46.50 -27.63 -22.57
N ASP A 1056 47.82 -27.37 -22.64
CA ASP A 1056 48.63 -27.50 -23.85
C ASP A 1056 49.11 -28.96 -23.94
N GLU A 1057 48.70 -29.68 -24.98
CA GLU A 1057 49.04 -31.10 -25.18
C GLU A 1057 50.49 -31.29 -25.67
N GLU A 1058 51.14 -30.23 -26.16
CA GLU A 1058 52.54 -30.24 -26.57
C GLU A 1058 53.44 -29.71 -25.45
N PRO A 1059 54.61 -30.33 -25.21
CA PRO A 1059 55.58 -29.80 -24.26
C PRO A 1059 56.03 -28.38 -24.66
N PRO A 1060 56.01 -27.40 -23.72
CA PRO A 1060 56.42 -26.04 -24.01
C PRO A 1060 57.88 -25.95 -24.48
N ALA A 1061 58.17 -24.95 -25.32
CA ALA A 1061 59.54 -24.53 -25.57
C ALA A 1061 60.25 -24.11 -24.26
N PRO A 1062 61.60 -24.05 -24.20
CA PRO A 1062 62.34 -23.70 -22.98
C PRO A 1062 61.94 -22.36 -22.33
N LYS A 1063 61.31 -21.47 -23.10
CA LYS A 1063 60.60 -20.29 -22.62
C LYS A 1063 59.29 -20.17 -23.39
N ALA A 1064 58.16 -20.22 -22.67
CA ALA A 1064 56.82 -20.00 -23.20
C ALA A 1064 56.00 -19.17 -22.20
N PHE A 1065 55.12 -18.34 -22.74
CA PHE A 1065 54.14 -17.55 -22.02
C PHE A 1065 52.76 -18.02 -22.44
N TYR A 1066 51.85 -18.10 -21.49
CA TYR A 1066 50.48 -18.58 -21.70
C TYR A 1066 49.48 -17.53 -21.26
N ARG A 1067 48.35 -17.45 -21.96
CA ARG A 1067 47.17 -16.69 -21.53
C ARG A 1067 45.88 -17.44 -21.89
N ALA A 1068 44.85 -17.23 -21.09
CA ALA A 1068 43.49 -17.59 -21.45
C ALA A 1068 42.84 -16.37 -22.13
N ARG A 1069 42.31 -16.56 -23.34
CA ARG A 1069 41.47 -15.56 -24.01
C ARG A 1069 40.01 -15.96 -23.87
N VAL A 1070 39.17 -15.05 -23.39
CA VAL A 1070 37.72 -15.23 -23.27
C VAL A 1070 37.05 -14.54 -24.46
N GLU A 1071 36.12 -15.23 -25.11
CA GLU A 1071 35.35 -14.68 -26.23
C GLU A 1071 33.89 -15.12 -26.14
N LEU A 1072 33.01 -14.38 -26.83
CA LEU A 1072 31.61 -14.77 -27.00
C LEU A 1072 31.50 -15.97 -27.98
N PRO A 1073 30.48 -16.85 -27.83
CA PRO A 1073 30.35 -18.10 -28.59
C PRO A 1073 30.04 -17.96 -30.08
#